data_AF-A0A8T5GVZ2-F1
#
_entry.id   AF-A0A8T5GVZ2-F1
#
_cell.length_a   1.000
_cell.length_b   1.000
_cell.length_c   1.000
_cell.angle_alpha   90.00
_cell.angle_beta   90.00
_cell.angle_gamma   90.00
#
_symmetry.space_group_name_H-M   'P 1'
#
loop_
_entity.id
_entity.type
_entity.pdbx_description
1 polymer ?
#
loop_
_entity_poly.entity_id
_entity_poly.type
_entity_poly.pdbx_seq_one_letter_code
_entity_poly.pdbx_strand_id
1 'polypeptide(L)'
;LWAISGDYTAVYGLQEQEPVYGELSTLNWVSIDGNITILAGAAPGQYANLELMNPGANDSDNDGMPDGWEVANGLDPTDPYDALLDMDGDGLDLDQAADGFLERLWTNLDEFRYVETTPLGYNSTNPREGDTDGDGLGDGEEYFGFFYETSNLWCHYTVQLEYICDDAAGLAANTTYLGLSSTDVGTDPTNFDSDGDGMPDGWEITHRRWVGSSFTGGNNWSLDPNRADDANWDADQDGLANLCEYQWSLVKGAAMEGLLLESHGESAESAASWSTADPNNIDSDGDSLPDGWESNGACEWDPSRVGVNPLNGSDLFENPDGDGYDINHDGVLDENEAFVNWLEFHVRTDLFATNTTMSGVPLPDGFSTDLFANIADYGMPEATFGERASGAVTATQPVTSTGAANPLDADTDNDGMPDGWEIWFARWAILDDAWTLNPLDASDRWQDADDDGMANWEEYNAIAPEYSETDANRSSPQWFVTTVGSAFALQQWPSISTTASFGSFLTQDQINISGWTSDPNNVDTDGDGMLDGIEHLFTAWNLSAETWTLNPLVAGDGDFDGDEDGLIDAQEFALASSNPENGIEHPSDAPLLHIDGDAQQATEKAQRVFNILITKETRGKRLLTDFNGWQQGEPPNAIISILLGMSDPTNPDTDGDGMYDGFEYWFTAWNLDQNRWSMNPLIDNDVNLDTDGDSFDCNGDGVISQNETFSNLREWESRTWGKYLERSSVPAALGIIDFGEDAMNAYMEETGMSLVQAKDAIYDDFVEKSQDSADRMEKINEFNFDNFNRTLIGVADPTSDDSDGDGITDGWEYCYALYGMEDTTTINHWASNPINPWDVDYDGDQDGWYERTAFDIPADQGTWSGRVFTPSTDVIQPGLGDLPFTNWMEWDNQTRPDLNDSDGDSISYTTTVVNGAVTAHDRDFNLSDGREVFKYGINPSDNDTDGDMIPDWYEYAKAWNESNDNFSSFLRIRVVWIDAATGGPCDTDTNSCLPLSQQGASGALSRPDLTFTWFTLNPADPLDANLDPDQDGNWDCTGAGCAYVPYTNFQEFYAITNSDYASPNAVRLSGLIYDGEIVLEWWQFRAAMLGLDENGASTENYLKMDQSFSNDIRFAYIVDDKDTNFLVLDSGDDEVHLAGNWTDAWEIYYQASPYSSPVRSVGEHEFGWYLLDFDNDHIAEGTDPTNWDTDGDWMVDWFEVHDDEEDGVRGDSSPIRYDSRQTGS
;
A
#
# COMPACT_ATOMS: atom_id res chain seq x y z
N LEU A 1 73.20 72.87 64.99
CA LEU A 1 74.67 72.98 64.74
C LEU A 1 75.35 72.30 65.91
N TRP A 2 75.85 71.08 65.71
CA TRP A 2 76.50 70.28 66.75
C TRP A 2 78.01 70.22 66.46
N ALA A 3 78.85 70.28 67.51
CA ALA A 3 80.30 70.39 67.40
C ALA A 3 80.98 69.20 68.11
N ILE A 4 81.83 68.46 67.38
CA ILE A 4 82.68 67.42 67.95
C ILE A 4 84.08 68.02 68.18
N SER A 5 84.53 68.10 69.42
CA SER A 5 85.91 68.50 69.78
C SER A 5 86.76 67.26 70.07
N GLY A 6 87.82 67.03 69.30
CA GLY A 6 88.75 65.93 69.58
C GLY A 6 90.13 66.17 68.99
N ASP A 7 91.17 65.80 69.75
CA ASP A 7 92.54 65.65 69.25
C ASP A 7 92.91 64.16 69.10
N TYR A 8 94.17 63.86 68.80
CA TYR A 8 94.64 62.47 68.59
C TYR A 8 94.45 61.55 69.81
N THR A 9 94.13 62.08 71.00
CA THR A 9 93.86 61.29 72.20
C THR A 9 92.49 60.63 72.21
N ALA A 10 91.54 61.09 71.36
CA ALA A 10 90.20 60.50 71.22
C ALA A 10 90.21 59.08 70.60
N VAL A 11 91.28 58.73 69.85
CA VAL A 11 91.45 57.40 69.23
C VAL A 11 91.71 56.30 70.26
N TYR A 12 92.17 56.65 71.46
CA TYR A 12 92.48 55.68 72.53
C TYR A 12 91.41 55.61 73.64
N GLY A 13 90.23 56.19 73.44
CA GLY A 13 89.09 56.05 74.37
C GLY A 13 89.24 56.78 75.71
N LEU A 14 90.01 57.88 75.76
CA LEU A 14 90.19 58.70 76.96
C LEU A 14 89.22 59.92 77.03
N GLN A 15 88.27 60.02 76.09
CA GLN A 15 87.14 60.98 76.10
C GLN A 15 85.87 60.29 75.57
N GLU A 16 84.69 60.72 76.05
CA GLU A 16 83.39 60.27 75.52
C GLU A 16 83.20 60.78 74.08
N GLN A 17 82.73 59.92 73.19
CA GLN A 17 82.42 60.29 71.81
C GLN A 17 81.03 60.94 71.78
N GLU A 18 80.92 62.12 71.17
CA GLU A 18 79.63 62.81 70.94
C GLU A 18 78.93 62.21 69.71
N PRO A 19 77.74 61.60 69.85
CA PRO A 19 76.96 61.10 68.72
C PRO A 19 76.23 62.23 68.00
N VAL A 20 76.20 62.19 66.67
CA VAL A 20 75.33 63.06 65.85
C VAL A 20 74.31 62.17 65.16
N TYR A 21 73.04 62.38 65.49
CA TYR A 21 71.91 61.60 64.97
C TYR A 21 71.29 62.28 63.74
N GLY A 22 70.77 61.48 62.80
CA GLY A 22 70.19 61.93 61.53
C GLY A 22 71.15 61.90 60.34
N GLU A 23 70.61 62.05 59.13
CA GLU A 23 71.41 62.10 57.90
C GLU A 23 72.29 63.35 57.90
N LEU A 24 73.61 63.19 57.77
CA LEU A 24 74.53 64.33 57.76
C LEU A 24 74.51 65.03 56.40
N SER A 25 73.78 66.15 56.31
CA SER A 25 73.67 66.97 55.09
C SER A 25 74.94 67.76 54.77
N THR A 26 75.76 68.07 55.78
CA THR A 26 77.03 68.78 55.59
C THR A 26 78.02 68.50 56.72
N LEU A 27 79.31 68.44 56.41
CA LEU A 27 80.40 68.33 57.37
C LEU A 27 81.48 69.36 57.03
N ASN A 28 81.92 70.12 58.02
CA ASN A 28 82.99 71.10 57.87
C ASN A 28 83.88 71.10 59.12
N TRP A 29 85.15 71.48 59.02
CA TRP A 29 86.04 71.52 60.18
C TRP A 29 86.63 72.91 60.36
N VAL A 30 86.83 73.31 61.62
CA VAL A 30 87.43 74.58 62.00
C VAL A 30 88.43 74.36 63.13
N SER A 31 89.56 75.06 63.10
CA SER A 31 90.50 75.04 64.22
C SER A 31 90.13 76.14 65.21
N ILE A 32 89.75 75.74 66.42
CA ILE A 32 89.44 76.66 67.53
C ILE A 32 90.44 76.37 68.65
N ASP A 33 91.18 77.40 69.07
CA ASP A 33 92.20 77.33 70.13
C ASP A 33 93.25 76.21 69.98
N GLY A 34 93.56 75.84 68.73
CA GLY A 34 94.56 74.82 68.39
C GLY A 34 94.02 73.39 68.26
N ASN A 35 92.74 73.15 68.58
CA ASN A 35 92.07 71.86 68.37
C ASN A 35 91.22 71.89 67.09
N ILE A 36 91.16 70.75 66.38
CA ILE A 36 90.29 70.60 65.20
C ILE A 36 88.89 70.22 65.70
N THR A 37 87.91 71.07 65.42
CA THR A 37 86.49 70.82 65.70
C THR A 37 85.77 70.51 64.40
N ILE A 38 85.09 69.36 64.34
CA ILE A 38 84.24 68.99 63.20
C ILE A 38 82.81 69.45 63.51
N LEU A 39 82.25 70.25 62.62
CA LEU A 39 80.87 70.71 62.61
C LEU A 39 80.09 69.86 61.61
N ALA A 40 79.01 69.23 62.07
CA ALA A 40 78.09 68.50 61.21
C ALA A 40 76.73 69.20 61.19
N GLY A 41 76.16 69.39 60.00
CA GLY A 41 74.76 69.72 59.81
C GLY A 41 74.01 68.43 59.51
N ALA A 42 72.97 68.14 60.29
CA ALA A 42 72.03 67.06 60.01
C ALA A 42 70.88 67.61 59.16
N ALA A 43 70.40 66.83 58.20
CA ALA A 43 69.15 67.10 57.49
C ALA A 43 67.99 67.07 58.50
N PRO A 44 66.94 67.90 58.31
CA PRO A 44 65.82 67.97 59.24
C PRO A 44 65.01 66.66 59.37
N GLY A 45 65.23 65.61 58.57
CA GLY A 45 64.37 64.42 58.56
C GLY A 45 63.12 64.62 57.71
N GLN A 46 62.47 63.52 57.29
CA GLN A 46 61.38 63.53 56.30
C GLN A 46 60.13 64.31 56.75
N TYR A 47 59.90 64.41 58.07
CA TYR A 47 58.66 64.98 58.64
C TYR A 47 58.85 66.26 59.48
N ALA A 48 60.08 66.73 59.72
CA ALA A 48 60.32 67.86 60.64
C ALA A 48 59.90 69.25 60.11
N ASN A 49 59.34 69.32 58.90
CA ASN A 49 58.69 70.50 58.35
C ASN A 49 57.16 70.48 58.49
N LEU A 50 56.59 69.39 59.02
CA LEU A 50 55.17 69.23 59.29
C LEU A 50 54.88 69.55 60.76
N GLU A 51 55.55 68.90 61.72
CA GLU A 51 55.34 69.12 63.16
C GLU A 51 56.66 69.15 63.98
N LEU A 52 56.60 69.66 65.22
CA LEU A 52 57.75 69.82 66.14
C LEU A 52 58.11 68.51 66.89
N MET A 53 58.50 67.47 66.16
CA MET A 53 58.91 66.17 66.72
C MET A 53 60.30 66.19 67.36
N ASN A 54 60.52 65.29 68.32
CA ASN A 54 61.81 65.04 68.96
C ASN A 54 62.66 64.06 68.10
N PRO A 55 63.71 64.53 67.41
CA PRO A 55 64.52 63.69 66.51
C PRO A 55 65.36 62.61 67.22
N GLY A 56 65.34 62.57 68.57
CA GLY A 56 65.99 61.55 69.39
C GLY A 56 65.03 60.48 69.95
N ALA A 57 63.73 60.59 69.69
CA ALA A 57 62.71 59.62 70.06
C ALA A 57 61.95 59.19 68.78
N ASN A 58 61.39 57.98 68.78
CA ASN A 58 60.54 57.49 67.69
C ASN A 58 59.03 57.69 67.98
N ASP A 59 58.75 58.20 69.18
CA ASP A 59 57.47 58.49 69.81
C ASP A 59 57.78 59.71 70.70
N SER A 60 57.35 60.89 70.26
CA SER A 60 57.82 62.19 70.72
C SER A 60 57.18 62.62 72.04
N ASP A 61 55.97 62.18 72.33
CA ASP A 61 55.21 62.49 73.55
C ASP A 61 55.00 61.28 74.48
N ASN A 62 55.40 60.08 74.06
CA ASN A 62 55.41 58.81 74.81
C ASN A 62 54.02 58.26 75.14
N ASP A 63 53.05 58.43 74.26
CA ASP A 63 51.72 57.84 74.41
C ASP A 63 51.62 56.37 73.92
N GLY A 64 52.64 55.91 73.18
CA GLY A 64 52.77 54.55 72.68
C GLY A 64 52.50 54.39 71.19
N MET A 65 52.22 55.47 70.46
CA MET A 65 52.16 55.52 68.99
C MET A 65 53.47 56.12 68.43
N PRO A 66 54.01 55.63 67.30
CA PRO A 66 55.18 56.25 66.67
C PRO A 66 54.82 57.49 65.86
N ASP A 67 55.65 58.55 65.96
CA ASP A 67 55.49 59.82 65.22
C ASP A 67 55.15 59.64 63.73
N GLY A 68 55.74 58.63 63.09
CA GLY A 68 55.56 58.36 61.66
C GLY A 68 54.19 57.77 61.30
N TRP A 69 53.57 57.01 62.21
CA TRP A 69 52.22 56.47 62.04
C TRP A 69 51.18 57.57 62.30
N GLU A 70 51.37 58.33 63.39
CA GLU A 70 50.50 59.46 63.75
C GLU A 70 50.41 60.49 62.62
N VAL A 71 51.54 60.88 62.02
CA VAL A 71 51.53 61.82 60.88
C VAL A 71 50.87 61.22 59.63
N ALA A 72 51.01 59.92 59.39
CA ALA A 72 50.40 59.26 58.22
C ALA A 72 48.87 59.22 58.33
N ASN A 73 48.36 59.01 59.54
CA ASN A 73 46.94 59.05 59.87
C ASN A 73 46.49 60.41 60.43
N GLY A 74 47.33 61.44 60.22
CA GLY A 74 47.20 62.83 60.63
C GLY A 74 46.60 63.10 62.02
N LEU A 75 47.14 62.39 63.01
CA LEU A 75 47.15 62.69 64.43
C LEU A 75 48.31 63.66 64.76
N ASP A 76 48.34 64.21 65.98
CA ASP A 76 49.38 65.15 66.43
C ASP A 76 50.47 64.41 67.23
N PRO A 77 51.66 64.17 66.66
CA PRO A 77 52.76 63.42 67.31
C PRO A 77 53.40 64.16 68.51
N THR A 78 52.74 65.20 69.03
CA THR A 78 53.16 65.95 70.22
C THR A 78 52.06 66.11 71.27
N ASP A 79 50.85 65.62 71.00
CA ASP A 79 49.73 65.63 71.93
C ASP A 79 49.40 64.22 72.46
N PRO A 80 49.95 63.81 73.63
CA PRO A 80 49.80 62.43 74.14
C PRO A 80 48.37 62.07 74.59
N TYR A 81 47.42 63.00 74.42
CA TYR A 81 46.01 62.78 74.71
C TYR A 81 45.22 62.32 73.49
N ASP A 82 45.72 62.51 72.26
CA ASP A 82 45.02 62.06 71.06
C ASP A 82 45.04 60.53 70.92
N ALA A 83 46.03 59.82 71.47
CA ALA A 83 46.01 58.37 71.69
C ALA A 83 44.74 57.85 72.39
N LEU A 84 44.10 58.67 73.23
CA LEU A 84 42.91 58.28 74.00
C LEU A 84 41.60 58.77 73.36
N LEU A 85 41.69 59.44 72.20
CA LEU A 85 40.53 59.89 71.44
C LEU A 85 40.14 58.80 70.43
N ASP A 86 38.88 58.85 70.05
CA ASP A 86 38.21 58.07 69.02
C ASP A 86 37.70 59.14 68.04
N MET A 87 38.41 59.30 66.92
CA MET A 87 38.31 60.50 66.07
C MET A 87 37.13 60.42 65.09
N ASP A 88 36.88 59.25 64.54
CA ASP A 88 35.78 58.89 63.65
C ASP A 88 34.51 58.46 64.41
N GLY A 89 34.63 58.02 65.66
CA GLY A 89 33.50 57.78 66.55
C GLY A 89 32.85 56.42 66.35
N ASP A 90 33.64 55.41 66.03
CA ASP A 90 33.20 54.04 65.68
C ASP A 90 33.22 53.05 66.86
N GLY A 91 33.54 53.55 68.07
CA GLY A 91 33.31 52.80 69.32
C GLY A 91 31.83 52.43 69.55
N LEU A 92 31.56 51.59 70.56
CA LEU A 92 30.22 51.06 70.82
C LEU A 92 29.39 51.89 71.79
N ASP A 93 28.12 52.13 71.44
CA ASP A 93 27.07 52.51 72.40
C ASP A 93 26.45 51.26 73.04
N LEU A 94 26.82 50.97 74.28
CA LEU A 94 26.39 49.75 74.98
C LEU A 94 24.95 49.81 75.52
N ASP A 95 24.36 50.99 75.68
CA ASP A 95 22.96 51.13 76.15
C ASP A 95 22.00 51.75 75.14
N GLN A 96 22.51 52.11 73.96
CA GLN A 96 21.73 52.52 72.80
C GLN A 96 20.90 53.78 73.11
N ALA A 97 21.35 54.57 74.09
CA ALA A 97 20.69 55.78 74.53
C ALA A 97 21.21 57.02 73.77
N ALA A 98 22.28 56.88 72.98
CA ALA A 98 22.97 57.95 72.25
C ALA A 98 23.29 59.17 73.14
N ASP A 99 23.57 58.90 74.41
CA ASP A 99 23.75 59.94 75.44
C ASP A 99 25.22 60.16 75.83
N GLY A 100 26.13 59.33 75.29
CA GLY A 100 27.56 59.41 75.50
C GLY A 100 28.02 58.95 76.90
N PHE A 101 27.15 58.30 77.69
CA PHE A 101 27.45 57.92 79.07
C PHE A 101 27.89 56.47 79.24
N LEU A 102 27.48 55.55 78.36
CA LEU A 102 27.83 54.13 78.41
C LEU A 102 28.54 53.64 77.13
N GLU A 103 29.53 54.42 76.68
CA GLU A 103 30.31 54.11 75.49
C GLU A 103 31.52 53.23 75.77
N ARG A 104 31.88 52.40 74.81
CA ARG A 104 33.18 51.72 74.72
C ARG A 104 33.93 52.26 73.50
N LEU A 105 34.79 53.23 73.75
CA LEU A 105 35.62 53.86 72.72
C LEU A 105 36.56 52.86 72.04
N TRP A 106 36.72 53.00 70.73
CA TRP A 106 37.80 52.40 69.95
C TRP A 106 38.83 53.50 69.71
N THR A 107 39.89 53.52 70.53
CA THR A 107 40.79 54.69 70.55
C THR A 107 41.86 54.58 69.47
N ASN A 108 42.40 55.72 69.02
CA ASN A 108 43.53 55.78 68.08
C ASN A 108 44.71 54.85 68.48
N LEU A 109 44.94 54.67 69.80
CA LEU A 109 45.96 53.76 70.31
C LEU A 109 45.57 52.29 70.21
N ASP A 110 44.29 51.96 70.35
CA ASP A 110 43.76 50.61 70.17
C ASP A 110 43.84 50.22 68.68
N GLU A 111 43.46 51.13 67.79
CA GLU A 111 43.59 51.02 66.34
C GLU A 111 45.04 50.77 65.89
N PHE A 112 45.98 51.58 66.36
CA PHE A 112 47.41 51.37 66.08
C PHE A 112 47.91 49.99 66.54
N ARG A 113 47.36 49.48 67.65
CA ARG A 113 47.77 48.21 68.26
C ARG A 113 47.05 47.00 67.71
N TYR A 114 46.04 47.21 66.86
CA TYR A 114 45.30 46.14 66.23
C TYR A 114 46.25 45.22 65.43
N VAL A 115 45.98 43.91 65.53
CA VAL A 115 46.73 42.85 64.83
C VAL A 115 45.70 42.00 64.12
N GLU A 116 45.90 41.83 62.82
CA GLU A 116 45.05 41.01 61.93
C GLU A 116 44.69 39.66 62.58
N THR A 117 43.41 39.31 62.53
CA THR A 117 42.89 38.02 63.02
C THR A 117 42.76 36.99 61.90
N THR A 118 42.80 37.44 60.65
CA THR A 118 42.67 36.64 59.44
C THR A 118 43.93 36.69 58.57
N PRO A 119 44.11 35.76 57.61
CA PRO A 119 45.26 35.79 56.72
C PRO A 119 45.28 36.91 55.67
N LEU A 120 44.13 37.52 55.39
CA LEU A 120 43.96 38.57 54.37
C LEU A 120 43.95 39.99 54.98
N GLY A 121 43.65 40.10 56.28
CA GLY A 121 43.75 41.34 57.02
C GLY A 121 45.19 41.87 57.15
N TYR A 122 45.31 43.05 57.73
CA TYR A 122 46.58 43.72 57.99
C TYR A 122 46.61 44.38 59.37
N ASN A 123 47.81 44.49 59.93
CA ASN A 123 47.98 45.18 61.22
C ASN A 123 47.68 46.68 61.11
N SER A 124 46.98 47.21 62.12
CA SER A 124 46.45 48.59 62.22
C SER A 124 45.19 48.86 61.41
N THR A 125 44.18 49.44 62.05
CA THR A 125 43.03 50.08 61.40
C THR A 125 43.29 51.56 61.11
N ASN A 126 42.36 52.24 60.43
CA ASN A 126 42.47 53.63 59.99
C ASN A 126 41.66 54.59 60.89
N PRO A 127 42.31 55.40 61.76
CA PRO A 127 41.66 56.27 62.77
C PRO A 127 40.92 57.49 62.21
N ARG A 128 40.61 57.47 60.92
CA ARG A 128 39.88 58.50 60.18
C ARG A 128 38.65 57.95 59.47
N GLU A 129 38.55 56.64 59.40
CA GLU A 129 37.55 55.88 58.65
C GLU A 129 37.07 54.80 59.62
N GLY A 130 35.92 55.04 60.25
CA GLY A 130 35.40 54.12 61.27
C GLY A 130 34.92 52.76 60.76
N ASP A 131 35.22 52.42 59.50
CA ASP A 131 35.00 51.15 58.81
C ASP A 131 36.16 51.06 57.81
N THR A 132 37.22 50.36 58.22
CA THR A 132 38.52 50.37 57.55
C THR A 132 38.55 49.53 56.27
N ASP A 133 37.78 48.45 56.20
CA ASP A 133 37.71 47.58 55.02
C ASP A 133 36.47 47.82 54.14
N GLY A 134 35.52 48.62 54.63
CA GLY A 134 34.40 49.18 53.86
C GLY A 134 33.24 48.21 53.67
N ASP A 135 33.08 47.24 54.56
CA ASP A 135 32.11 46.16 54.45
C ASP A 135 30.74 46.51 55.09
N GLY A 136 30.67 47.63 55.82
CA GLY A 136 29.48 48.15 56.48
C GLY A 136 29.43 47.92 57.99
N LEU A 137 30.44 47.29 58.60
CA LEU A 137 30.63 47.20 60.05
C LEU A 137 31.72 48.18 60.49
N GLY A 138 31.57 48.74 61.69
CA GLY A 138 32.62 49.62 62.21
C GLY A 138 33.75 48.84 62.87
N ASP A 139 34.99 49.34 62.82
CA ASP A 139 36.17 48.62 63.35
C ASP A 139 35.98 48.25 64.84
N GLY A 140 35.34 49.15 65.61
CA GLY A 140 34.94 48.91 66.99
C GLY A 140 33.90 47.79 67.16
N GLU A 141 32.87 47.73 66.30
CA GLU A 141 31.81 46.69 66.30
C GLU A 141 32.40 45.30 66.09
N GLU A 142 33.27 45.21 65.10
CA GLU A 142 33.95 43.98 64.70
C GLU A 142 34.93 43.50 65.77
N TYR A 143 35.85 44.36 66.23
CA TYR A 143 36.83 43.97 67.23
C TYR A 143 36.19 43.51 68.54
N PHE A 144 35.08 44.14 68.95
CA PHE A 144 34.39 43.80 70.19
C PHE A 144 33.34 42.70 70.03
N GLY A 145 32.93 42.33 68.80
CA GLY A 145 31.91 41.33 68.52
C GLY A 145 30.54 41.74 69.07
N PHE A 146 30.08 42.94 68.71
CA PHE A 146 28.81 43.50 69.16
C PHE A 146 28.06 44.19 68.01
N PHE A 147 26.98 43.55 67.55
CA PHE A 147 26.30 43.89 66.30
C PHE A 147 24.80 44.18 66.51
N TYR A 148 24.44 44.85 67.62
CA TYR A 148 23.03 45.03 67.99
C TYR A 148 22.26 45.92 67.00
N GLU A 149 22.90 46.96 66.46
CA GLU A 149 22.26 47.92 65.55
C GLU A 149 22.08 47.36 64.15
N THR A 150 22.99 46.48 63.73
CA THR A 150 23.04 45.89 62.39
C THR A 150 22.27 44.56 62.30
N SER A 151 22.14 43.81 63.41
CA SER A 151 21.45 42.51 63.41
C SER A 151 19.94 42.59 63.64
N ASN A 152 19.17 41.86 62.83
CA ASN A 152 17.74 41.66 63.08
C ASN A 152 17.50 40.55 64.13
N LEU A 153 17.13 40.96 65.34
CA LEU A 153 16.86 40.03 66.45
C LEU A 153 15.38 39.67 66.64
N TRP A 154 14.46 40.42 66.01
CA TRP A 154 13.01 40.24 66.18
C TRP A 154 12.40 39.26 65.16
N CYS A 155 13.16 38.90 64.13
CA CYS A 155 12.92 37.76 63.25
C CYS A 155 13.89 36.61 63.52
N HIS A 156 13.41 35.37 63.43
CA HIS A 156 14.22 34.20 63.75
C HIS A 156 13.68 32.92 63.08
N TYR A 157 14.54 31.90 62.98
CA TYR A 157 14.12 30.56 62.58
C TYR A 157 13.83 29.68 63.80
N THR A 158 12.79 28.86 63.73
CA THR A 158 12.59 27.79 64.71
C THR A 158 13.58 26.65 64.49
N VAL A 159 13.65 25.68 65.42
CA VAL A 159 14.46 24.46 65.20
C VAL A 159 13.88 23.54 64.12
N GLN A 160 12.71 23.87 63.58
CA GLN A 160 12.08 23.25 62.42
C GLN A 160 12.28 24.08 61.13
N LEU A 161 13.12 25.13 61.17
CA LEU A 161 13.37 26.05 60.04
C LEU A 161 12.13 26.81 59.57
N GLU A 162 11.21 27.11 60.48
CA GLU A 162 10.10 28.03 60.20
C GLU A 162 10.55 29.47 60.47
N TYR A 163 10.44 30.36 59.47
CA TYR A 163 10.78 31.78 59.61
C TYR A 163 9.65 32.54 60.32
N ILE A 164 9.97 33.20 61.44
CA ILE A 164 8.98 33.88 62.28
C ILE A 164 9.50 35.27 62.67
N CYS A 165 8.67 36.29 62.45
CA CYS A 165 8.91 37.67 62.87
C CYS A 165 7.87 38.14 63.90
N ASP A 166 8.23 39.17 64.67
CA ASP A 166 7.34 39.89 65.62
C ASP A 166 6.72 39.03 66.73
N ASP A 167 7.28 37.85 66.98
CA ASP A 167 6.80 36.96 68.03
C ASP A 167 7.33 37.34 69.42
N ALA A 168 6.81 36.68 70.45
CA ALA A 168 7.21 36.98 71.82
C ALA A 168 8.69 36.63 72.09
N ALA A 169 9.28 35.68 71.37
CA ALA A 169 10.68 35.28 71.52
C ALA A 169 11.63 36.30 70.87
N GLY A 170 11.33 36.76 69.65
CA GLY A 170 12.07 37.80 68.93
C GLY A 170 12.04 39.14 69.65
N LEU A 171 10.87 39.59 70.14
CA LEU A 171 10.79 40.82 70.93
C LEU A 171 11.58 40.74 72.25
N ALA A 172 11.72 39.55 72.84
CA ALA A 172 12.53 39.32 74.04
C ALA A 172 14.03 39.20 73.76
N ALA A 173 14.42 38.94 72.50
CA ALA A 173 15.81 38.82 72.09
C ALA A 173 16.57 40.14 72.27
N ASN A 174 15.98 41.29 71.90
CA ASN A 174 16.61 42.62 72.06
C ASN A 174 17.04 42.89 73.52
N THR A 175 16.14 42.63 74.47
CA THR A 175 16.44 42.83 75.91
C THR A 175 17.52 41.86 76.40
N THR A 176 17.57 40.66 75.82
CA THR A 176 18.54 39.63 76.19
C THR A 176 19.92 39.92 75.60
N TYR A 177 19.99 40.37 74.36
CA TYR A 177 21.23 40.77 73.68
C TYR A 177 21.94 41.91 74.43
N LEU A 178 21.23 43.01 74.71
CA LEU A 178 21.76 44.15 75.48
C LEU A 178 22.12 43.79 76.94
N GLY A 179 21.58 42.70 77.48
CA GLY A 179 21.85 42.23 78.83
C GLY A 179 23.15 41.41 78.98
N LEU A 180 23.79 41.06 77.85
CA LEU A 180 24.98 40.22 77.79
C LEU A 180 26.23 41.09 77.49
N SER A 181 27.37 40.73 78.08
CA SER A 181 28.59 41.58 78.05
C SER A 181 29.48 41.36 76.81
N SER A 182 29.22 40.31 76.03
CA SER A 182 29.84 39.95 74.74
C SER A 182 29.21 38.63 74.27
N THR A 183 28.40 38.63 73.21
CA THR A 183 27.70 37.43 72.71
C THR A 183 28.34 36.82 71.49
N ASP A 184 28.82 37.65 70.56
CA ASP A 184 29.30 37.21 69.26
C ASP A 184 30.83 37.11 69.24
N VAL A 185 31.35 36.35 68.28
CA VAL A 185 32.78 36.35 67.95
C VAL A 185 33.04 37.60 67.10
N GLY A 186 34.10 38.33 67.39
CA GLY A 186 34.49 39.48 66.57
C GLY A 186 35.08 39.05 65.24
N THR A 187 34.87 39.87 64.21
CA THR A 187 35.43 39.77 62.86
C THR A 187 36.77 40.53 62.76
N ASP A 188 37.39 40.56 61.59
CA ASP A 188 38.65 41.27 61.33
C ASP A 188 38.39 42.63 60.67
N PRO A 189 38.52 43.77 61.41
CA PRO A 189 38.32 45.12 60.90
C PRO A 189 39.09 45.57 59.66
N THR A 190 39.99 44.73 59.16
CA THR A 190 40.85 45.05 58.01
C THR A 190 40.66 44.08 56.85
N ASN A 191 39.68 43.18 56.97
CA ASN A 191 39.37 42.15 56.00
C ASN A 191 37.86 41.93 55.93
N PHE A 192 37.25 42.49 54.88
CA PHE A 192 35.81 42.50 54.63
C PHE A 192 35.09 41.14 54.64
N ASP A 193 35.82 40.02 54.58
CA ASP A 193 35.31 38.63 54.54
C ASP A 193 36.20 37.79 55.44
N SER A 194 35.84 37.69 56.72
CA SER A 194 36.69 37.15 57.78
C SER A 194 36.96 35.65 57.67
N ASP A 195 36.01 34.88 57.14
CA ASP A 195 36.14 33.43 57.00
C ASP A 195 36.51 32.95 55.59
N GLY A 196 36.44 33.85 54.60
CA GLY A 196 36.91 33.67 53.24
C GLY A 196 35.94 32.92 52.33
N ASP A 197 34.63 32.99 52.59
CA ASP A 197 33.61 32.28 51.80
C ASP A 197 33.01 33.10 50.64
N GLY A 198 33.37 34.38 50.57
CA GLY A 198 32.98 35.31 49.51
C GLY A 198 31.82 36.23 49.86
N MET A 199 31.21 36.10 51.04
CA MET A 199 30.23 37.06 51.57
C MET A 199 30.94 38.07 52.50
N PRO A 200 30.59 39.37 52.43
CA PRO A 200 31.12 40.35 53.37
C PRO A 200 30.54 40.18 54.78
N ASP A 201 31.36 40.40 55.81
CA ASP A 201 30.93 40.22 57.21
C ASP A 201 29.71 41.11 57.53
N GLY A 202 29.72 42.36 57.06
CA GLY A 202 28.59 43.29 57.19
C GLY A 202 27.31 42.83 56.50
N TRP A 203 27.42 42.19 55.34
CA TRP A 203 26.23 41.64 54.65
C TRP A 203 25.66 40.46 55.43
N GLU A 204 26.51 39.57 55.95
CA GLU A 204 26.07 38.45 56.78
C GLU A 204 25.42 38.91 58.09
N ILE A 205 26.03 39.89 58.77
CA ILE A 205 25.50 40.43 60.04
C ILE A 205 24.13 41.10 59.85
N THR A 206 23.89 41.74 58.70
CA THR A 206 22.59 42.37 58.40
C THR A 206 21.51 41.35 58.07
N HIS A 207 21.85 40.26 57.38
CA HIS A 207 20.90 39.25 56.93
C HIS A 207 20.77 38.02 57.84
N ARG A 208 21.64 37.86 58.84
CA ARG A 208 21.56 36.74 59.79
C ARG A 208 20.27 36.73 60.60
N ARG A 209 19.84 35.52 60.96
CA ARG A 209 18.72 35.23 61.86
C ARG A 209 19.17 34.19 62.88
N TRP A 210 18.80 34.37 64.14
CA TRP A 210 19.11 33.36 65.14
C TRP A 210 18.18 32.14 64.98
N VAL A 211 18.70 30.95 65.25
CA VAL A 211 17.95 29.69 65.17
C VAL A 211 17.62 29.20 66.58
N GLY A 212 16.33 29.01 66.88
CA GLY A 212 15.87 28.45 68.14
C GLY A 212 14.43 28.79 68.53
N SER A 213 14.03 28.39 69.73
CA SER A 213 12.73 28.77 70.34
C SER A 213 12.85 29.85 71.42
N SER A 214 14.08 30.27 71.74
CA SER A 214 14.38 31.38 72.64
C SER A 214 15.81 31.86 72.39
N PHE A 215 16.02 33.18 72.38
CA PHE A 215 17.37 33.75 72.26
C PHE A 215 18.14 33.64 73.58
N THR A 216 19.37 33.14 73.51
CA THR A 216 20.26 32.92 74.66
C THR A 216 21.62 33.60 74.52
N GLY A 217 21.90 34.23 73.37
CA GLY A 217 23.20 34.82 73.05
C GLY A 217 24.27 33.80 72.62
N GLY A 218 23.91 32.52 72.49
CA GLY A 218 24.76 31.46 71.95
C GLY A 218 23.98 30.55 71.00
N ASN A 219 22.98 31.11 70.32
CA ASN A 219 22.21 30.43 69.29
C ASN A 219 23.08 30.24 68.04
N ASN A 220 22.71 29.29 67.18
CA ASN A 220 23.27 29.24 65.83
C ASN A 220 22.65 30.36 64.99
N TRP A 221 23.41 30.92 64.06
CA TRP A 221 22.93 31.91 63.11
C TRP A 221 22.68 31.25 61.75
N SER A 222 21.81 31.85 60.93
CA SER A 222 21.61 31.45 59.52
C SER A 222 22.79 31.88 58.64
N LEU A 223 23.41 33.01 58.99
CA LEU A 223 24.66 33.54 58.43
C LEU A 223 25.57 33.95 59.60
N ASP A 224 26.84 33.56 59.57
CA ASP A 224 27.83 33.73 60.62
C ASP A 224 29.21 34.02 59.98
N PRO A 225 29.74 35.26 60.08
CA PRO A 225 30.94 35.73 59.36
C PRO A 225 32.27 35.11 59.85
N ASN A 226 32.18 34.03 60.62
CA ASN A 226 33.30 33.27 61.11
C ASN A 226 33.16 31.78 60.74
N ARG A 227 32.27 31.44 59.80
CA ARG A 227 31.76 30.09 59.57
C ARG A 227 31.45 29.71 58.10
N ALA A 228 32.28 30.08 57.14
CA ALA A 228 32.37 29.70 55.71
C ALA A 228 31.52 28.57 55.04
N ASP A 229 31.07 27.53 55.75
CA ASP A 229 30.16 26.50 55.20
C ASP A 229 28.72 27.03 54.99
N ASP A 230 28.32 28.12 55.65
CA ASP A 230 26.97 28.71 55.57
C ASP A 230 26.73 29.60 54.35
N ALA A 231 27.76 30.03 53.62
CA ALA A 231 27.63 30.47 52.23
C ALA A 231 26.85 29.48 51.34
N ASN A 232 26.98 28.17 51.61
CA ASN A 232 26.31 27.11 50.85
C ASN A 232 24.97 26.68 51.47
N TRP A 233 24.51 27.37 52.50
CA TRP A 233 23.20 27.11 53.09
C TRP A 233 22.14 27.90 52.34
N ASP A 234 20.93 27.38 52.39
CA ASP A 234 19.73 27.95 51.81
C ASP A 234 18.77 28.11 53.00
N ALA A 235 18.65 29.34 53.48
CA ALA A 235 18.06 29.62 54.78
C ALA A 235 16.52 29.60 54.73
N ASP A 236 15.91 30.05 53.64
CA ASP A 236 14.46 30.06 53.43
C ASP A 236 13.94 28.88 52.60
N GLN A 237 14.83 28.05 52.05
CA GLN A 237 14.54 26.83 51.30
C GLN A 237 13.82 27.09 49.98
N ASP A 238 14.27 28.08 49.22
CA ASP A 238 13.77 28.41 47.88
C ASP A 238 14.59 27.76 46.75
N GLY A 239 15.80 27.26 47.07
CA GLY A 239 16.73 26.64 46.13
C GLY A 239 17.94 27.51 45.76
N LEU A 240 18.04 28.72 46.31
CA LEU A 240 19.18 29.63 46.15
C LEU A 240 20.03 29.63 47.43
N ALA A 241 21.35 29.54 47.27
CA ALA A 241 22.25 29.58 48.43
C ALA A 241 22.52 31.04 48.86
N ASN A 242 22.77 31.26 50.15
CA ASN A 242 23.07 32.58 50.74
C ASN A 242 24.14 33.35 49.94
N LEU A 243 25.22 32.68 49.51
CA LEU A 243 26.26 33.31 48.69
C LEU A 243 25.73 33.79 47.34
N CYS A 244 24.84 33.03 46.71
CA CYS A 244 24.25 33.40 45.43
C CYS A 244 23.33 34.61 45.58
N GLU A 245 22.58 34.73 46.66
CA GLU A 245 21.73 35.90 46.93
C GLU A 245 22.55 37.17 47.14
N TYR A 246 23.68 37.06 47.85
CA TYR A 246 24.65 38.15 47.89
C TYR A 246 25.17 38.50 46.49
N GLN A 247 25.50 37.52 45.66
CA GLN A 247 25.96 37.78 44.30
C GLN A 247 24.87 38.42 43.42
N TRP A 248 23.60 38.08 43.59
CA TRP A 248 22.48 38.77 42.95
C TRP A 248 22.35 40.24 43.39
N SER A 249 22.70 40.56 44.64
CA SER A 249 22.84 41.95 45.07
C SER A 249 23.93 42.71 44.28
N LEU A 250 25.03 42.03 43.92
CA LEU A 250 26.07 42.59 43.04
C LEU A 250 25.60 42.73 41.59
N VAL A 251 24.80 41.77 41.08
CA VAL A 251 24.18 41.83 39.74
C VAL A 251 23.30 43.08 39.63
N LYS A 252 22.44 43.33 40.63
CA LYS A 252 21.66 44.57 40.72
C LYS A 252 22.55 45.82 40.73
N GLY A 253 23.63 45.81 41.52
CA GLY A 253 24.60 46.91 41.55
C GLY A 253 25.19 47.20 40.17
N ALA A 254 25.62 46.16 39.46
CA ALA A 254 26.15 46.27 38.09
C ALA A 254 25.10 46.78 37.09
N ALA A 255 23.84 46.34 37.24
CA ALA A 255 22.72 46.81 36.44
C ALA A 255 22.45 48.31 36.64
N MET A 256 22.47 48.78 37.90
CA MET A 256 22.33 50.20 38.27
C MET A 256 23.48 51.08 37.75
N GLU A 257 24.68 50.51 37.59
CA GLU A 257 25.81 51.18 36.93
C GLU A 257 25.72 51.19 35.39
N GLY A 258 24.69 50.53 34.82
CA GLY A 258 24.44 50.44 33.39
C GLY A 258 25.30 49.41 32.67
N LEU A 259 25.88 48.45 33.40
CA LEU A 259 26.78 47.43 32.84
C LEU A 259 26.04 46.28 32.16
N LEU A 260 24.75 46.09 32.44
CA LEU A 260 23.94 44.99 31.89
C LEU A 260 23.14 45.35 30.62
N LEU A 261 23.13 46.61 30.19
CA LEU A 261 22.33 47.06 29.04
C LEU A 261 22.72 46.40 27.71
N GLU A 262 24.01 46.18 27.48
CA GLU A 262 24.51 45.57 26.22
C GLU A 262 24.40 44.05 26.22
N SER A 263 24.49 43.41 27.39
CA SER A 263 24.48 41.95 27.53
C SER A 263 23.09 41.37 27.78
N HIS A 264 22.28 42.00 28.62
CA HIS A 264 20.97 41.48 29.09
C HIS A 264 19.80 42.40 28.70
N GLY A 265 20.05 43.51 28.01
CA GLY A 265 19.00 44.47 27.62
C GLY A 265 18.50 45.38 28.75
N GLU A 266 19.02 45.21 29.97
CA GLU A 266 18.53 45.91 31.16
C GLU A 266 19.09 47.32 31.33
N SER A 267 18.19 48.29 31.49
CA SER A 267 18.56 49.68 31.73
C SER A 267 18.80 49.95 33.22
N ALA A 268 19.69 50.90 33.52
CA ALA A 268 19.91 51.34 34.90
C ALA A 268 18.62 51.93 35.55
N GLU A 269 17.71 52.46 34.73
CA GLU A 269 16.40 52.91 35.17
C GLU A 269 15.46 51.75 35.55
N SER A 270 15.51 50.62 34.84
CA SER A 270 14.77 49.39 35.16
C SER A 270 15.29 48.76 36.46
N ALA A 271 16.61 48.61 36.57
CA ALA A 271 17.26 48.05 37.74
C ALA A 271 17.03 48.84 39.04
N ALA A 272 16.66 50.13 38.95
CA ALA A 272 16.31 50.94 40.11
C ALA A 272 14.97 50.55 40.75
N SER A 273 14.08 49.84 40.03
CA SER A 273 12.84 49.28 40.56
C SER A 273 12.97 47.86 41.08
N TRP A 274 14.09 47.17 40.83
CA TRP A 274 14.31 45.81 41.32
C TRP A 274 14.28 45.74 42.84
N SER A 275 13.83 44.61 43.37
CA SER A 275 13.92 44.25 44.78
C SER A 275 15.38 44.01 45.20
N THR A 276 15.64 43.92 46.49
CA THR A 276 16.97 43.57 47.00
C THR A 276 16.91 42.12 47.43
N ALA A 277 17.91 41.32 47.05
CA ALA A 277 17.99 39.93 47.45
C ALA A 277 17.96 39.80 48.99
N ASP A 278 17.15 38.88 49.52
CA ASP A 278 17.06 38.61 50.96
C ASP A 278 17.09 37.09 51.22
N PRO A 279 18.17 36.55 51.85
CA PRO A 279 18.35 35.13 52.22
C PRO A 279 17.38 34.59 53.25
N ASN A 280 16.27 35.28 53.46
CA ASN A 280 15.22 34.85 54.36
C ASN A 280 13.83 35.03 53.74
N ASN A 281 13.76 35.35 52.45
CA ASN A 281 12.53 35.57 51.73
C ASN A 281 12.55 34.81 50.40
N ILE A 282 11.73 33.76 50.33
CA ILE A 282 11.62 32.82 49.20
C ILE A 282 11.43 33.51 47.83
N ASP A 283 10.77 34.67 47.84
CA ASP A 283 10.38 35.46 46.65
C ASP A 283 10.68 36.93 46.98
N SER A 284 11.86 37.40 46.57
CA SER A 284 12.42 38.70 46.95
C SER A 284 11.64 39.88 46.38
N ASP A 285 11.07 39.76 45.18
CA ASP A 285 10.32 40.84 44.52
C ASP A 285 8.79 40.76 44.65
N GLY A 286 8.29 39.62 45.10
CA GLY A 286 6.90 39.40 45.49
C GLY A 286 5.96 39.05 44.34
N ASP A 287 6.48 38.51 43.23
CA ASP A 287 5.70 38.16 42.05
C ASP A 287 5.18 36.71 42.04
N SER A 288 5.43 35.96 43.13
CA SER A 288 5.12 34.54 43.38
C SER A 288 6.04 33.50 42.72
N LEU A 289 7.12 33.94 42.08
CA LEU A 289 8.21 33.09 41.61
C LEU A 289 9.30 33.03 42.69
N PRO A 290 9.85 31.85 43.03
CA PRO A 290 10.95 31.76 43.98
C PRO A 290 12.28 32.15 43.35
N ASP A 291 13.14 32.85 44.10
CA ASP A 291 14.42 33.36 43.58
C ASP A 291 15.30 32.20 43.05
N GLY A 292 15.28 31.06 43.75
CA GLY A 292 15.96 29.83 43.36
C GLY A 292 15.48 29.21 42.04
N TRP A 293 14.21 29.37 41.66
CA TRP A 293 13.70 28.90 40.37
C TRP A 293 14.12 29.84 39.24
N GLU A 294 13.92 31.13 39.41
CA GLU A 294 14.21 32.16 38.42
C GLU A 294 15.71 32.21 38.08
N SER A 295 16.54 32.09 39.10
CA SER A 295 17.99 31.97 38.94
C SER A 295 18.46 30.58 38.50
N ASN A 296 17.59 29.56 38.52
CA ASN A 296 17.97 28.14 38.39
C ASN A 296 19.09 27.72 39.37
N GLY A 297 19.01 28.23 40.60
CA GLY A 297 20.02 28.06 41.65
C GLY A 297 21.38 28.67 41.32
N ALA A 298 21.46 29.55 40.31
CA ALA A 298 22.69 30.15 39.85
C ALA A 298 23.01 31.45 40.60
N CYS A 299 24.30 31.64 40.80
CA CYS A 299 24.95 32.75 41.48
C CYS A 299 25.24 33.95 40.55
N GLU A 300 25.24 33.71 39.24
CA GLU A 300 25.50 34.71 38.20
C GLU A 300 24.34 34.70 37.19
N TRP A 301 24.01 35.87 36.64
CA TRP A 301 23.02 35.97 35.56
C TRP A 301 23.69 35.74 34.20
N ASP A 302 23.38 34.61 33.56
CA ASP A 302 23.87 34.31 32.22
C ASP A 302 23.04 35.08 31.16
N PRO A 303 23.67 35.71 30.15
CA PRO A 303 22.94 36.40 29.08
C PRO A 303 21.96 35.55 28.27
N SER A 304 22.02 34.22 28.37
CA SER A 304 21.04 33.30 27.77
C SER A 304 19.77 33.14 28.61
N ARG A 305 19.74 33.64 29.85
CA ARG A 305 18.60 33.59 30.78
C ARG A 305 17.90 34.95 30.92
N VAL A 306 17.95 35.78 29.88
CA VAL A 306 17.26 37.08 29.87
C VAL A 306 15.76 36.83 29.86
N GLY A 307 15.02 37.64 30.62
CA GLY A 307 13.57 37.54 30.76
C GLY A 307 13.08 36.77 31.99
N VAL A 308 14.01 36.29 32.83
CA VAL A 308 13.72 35.70 34.14
C VAL A 308 14.75 36.20 35.14
N ASN A 309 14.33 36.97 36.14
CA ASN A 309 15.22 37.61 37.10
C ASN A 309 14.58 37.72 38.50
N PRO A 310 15.18 37.08 39.53
CA PRO A 310 14.63 36.97 40.89
C PRO A 310 14.44 38.29 41.65
N LEU A 311 14.90 39.39 41.08
CA LEU A 311 14.76 40.72 41.66
C LEU A 311 13.83 41.63 40.85
N ASN A 312 13.24 41.14 39.76
CA ASN A 312 12.46 41.91 38.81
C ASN A 312 11.05 41.34 38.56
N GLY A 313 10.17 41.43 39.54
CA GLY A 313 8.78 40.95 39.43
C GLY A 313 7.87 41.63 38.40
N SER A 314 8.43 42.40 37.44
CA SER A 314 7.73 42.81 36.22
C SER A 314 7.91 41.83 35.05
N ASP A 315 8.83 40.88 35.15
CA ASP A 315 9.06 39.86 34.12
C ASP A 315 8.16 38.62 34.27
N LEU A 316 7.26 38.59 35.27
CA LEU A 316 6.34 37.48 35.50
C LEU A 316 5.46 37.08 34.28
N PHE A 317 5.23 38.01 33.35
CA PHE A 317 4.47 37.79 32.11
C PHE A 317 5.35 37.86 30.85
N GLU A 318 6.67 37.85 31.01
CA GLU A 318 7.56 37.66 29.88
C GLU A 318 7.48 36.21 29.38
N ASN A 319 7.72 36.05 28.08
CA ASN A 319 7.78 34.77 27.39
C ASN A 319 9.13 34.74 26.65
N PRO A 320 10.21 34.27 27.30
CA PRO A 320 11.56 34.44 26.80
C PRO A 320 11.96 33.44 25.70
N ASP A 321 11.46 32.21 25.74
CA ASP A 321 11.62 31.20 24.69
C ASP A 321 10.61 31.33 23.55
N GLY A 322 9.52 32.07 23.80
CA GLY A 322 8.56 32.48 22.78
C GLY A 322 7.51 31.41 22.47
N ASP A 323 7.31 30.46 23.38
CA ASP A 323 6.42 29.33 23.19
C ASP A 323 4.95 29.67 23.52
N GLY A 324 4.03 28.88 22.99
CA GLY A 324 2.60 29.15 23.12
C GLY A 324 1.80 28.44 22.03
N TYR A 325 0.61 28.98 21.75
CA TYR A 325 -0.16 28.55 20.59
C TYR A 325 -0.93 29.73 20.02
N ASP A 326 -0.69 30.07 18.74
CA ASP A 326 -1.43 31.10 18.01
C ASP A 326 -2.88 30.62 17.77
N ILE A 327 -3.76 30.79 18.76
CA ILE A 327 -5.15 30.30 18.75
C ILE A 327 -5.96 30.96 17.63
N ASN A 328 -5.64 32.21 17.29
CA ASN A 328 -6.41 33.01 16.34
C ASN A 328 -5.90 32.89 14.88
N HIS A 329 -4.76 32.21 14.68
CA HIS A 329 -4.13 31.90 13.41
C HIS A 329 -3.66 33.14 12.60
N ASP A 330 -3.35 34.27 13.25
CA ASP A 330 -2.88 35.47 12.56
C ASP A 330 -1.35 35.56 12.40
N GLY A 331 -0.64 34.54 12.90
CA GLY A 331 0.81 34.40 12.85
C GLY A 331 1.55 35.25 13.89
N VAL A 332 0.83 35.77 14.89
CA VAL A 332 1.40 36.55 16.00
C VAL A 332 0.91 35.97 17.32
N LEU A 333 1.84 35.59 18.19
CA LEU A 333 1.52 35.15 19.53
C LEU A 333 1.16 36.35 20.42
N ASP A 334 -0.12 36.50 20.75
CA ASP A 334 -0.60 37.53 21.68
C ASP A 334 -0.33 37.14 23.16
N GLU A 335 -0.39 38.11 24.07
CA GLU A 335 -0.11 37.90 25.51
C GLU A 335 -1.03 36.85 26.18
N ASN A 336 -2.27 36.68 25.69
CA ASN A 336 -3.21 35.66 26.16
C ASN A 336 -2.96 34.26 25.54
N GLU A 337 -2.11 34.17 24.53
CA GLU A 337 -1.73 32.95 23.80
C GLU A 337 -0.33 32.45 24.21
N ALA A 338 0.48 33.30 24.85
CA ALA A 338 1.83 32.99 25.33
C ALA A 338 1.83 32.15 26.62
N PHE A 339 2.75 31.19 26.72
CA PHE A 339 2.98 30.40 27.93
C PHE A 339 4.05 31.05 28.81
N VAL A 340 3.68 32.17 29.42
CA VAL A 340 4.59 33.04 30.18
C VAL A 340 5.17 32.41 31.46
N ASN A 341 6.29 32.96 31.95
CA ASN A 341 7.02 32.54 33.17
C ASN A 341 6.10 32.14 34.35
N TRP A 342 5.09 32.96 34.65
CA TRP A 342 4.16 32.70 35.76
C TRP A 342 3.34 31.42 35.57
N LEU A 343 2.86 31.17 34.34
CA LEU A 343 2.12 29.95 34.01
C LEU A 343 3.04 28.73 34.11
N GLU A 344 4.24 28.81 33.55
CA GLU A 344 5.24 27.74 33.56
C GLU A 344 5.65 27.30 34.95
N PHE A 345 5.78 28.24 35.89
CA PHE A 345 6.02 27.86 37.28
C PHE A 345 4.77 27.25 37.93
N HIS A 346 3.59 27.82 37.71
CA HIS A 346 2.38 27.46 38.46
C HIS A 346 1.62 26.23 37.93
N VAL A 347 1.89 25.73 36.71
CA VAL A 347 1.32 24.44 36.19
C VAL A 347 1.65 23.23 37.08
N ARG A 348 2.64 23.38 37.96
CA ARG A 348 2.98 22.38 38.98
C ARG A 348 1.89 22.17 40.03
N THR A 349 1.19 23.23 40.42
CA THR A 349 0.29 23.27 41.58
C THR A 349 -1.13 23.66 41.24
N ASP A 350 -1.32 24.37 40.14
CA ASP A 350 -2.61 24.91 39.74
C ASP A 350 -3.05 24.39 38.38
N LEU A 351 -4.36 24.44 38.19
CA LEU A 351 -5.02 24.26 36.90
C LEU A 351 -5.68 25.58 36.55
N PHE A 352 -5.57 26.01 35.30
CA PHE A 352 -6.03 27.32 34.88
C PHE A 352 -7.34 27.25 34.10
N ALA A 353 -8.02 28.39 34.09
CA ALA A 353 -9.12 28.73 33.22
C ALA A 353 -8.93 30.19 32.79
N THR A 354 -9.76 30.71 31.90
CA THR A 354 -9.52 31.97 31.18
C THR A 354 -9.02 33.16 32.02
N ASN A 355 -9.58 33.37 33.21
CA ASN A 355 -9.21 34.49 34.09
C ASN A 355 -9.04 34.11 35.57
N THR A 356 -9.09 32.81 35.87
CA THR A 356 -8.99 32.26 37.22
C THR A 356 -8.36 30.88 37.16
N THR A 357 -7.73 30.42 38.23
CA THR A 357 -7.51 28.98 38.41
C THR A 357 -8.85 28.24 38.50
N MET A 358 -8.85 26.94 38.22
CA MET A 358 -10.02 26.06 38.36
C MET A 358 -10.55 26.01 39.82
N SER A 359 -9.73 26.39 40.80
CA SER A 359 -10.13 26.55 42.21
C SER A 359 -10.81 27.90 42.50
N GLY A 360 -10.89 28.79 41.52
CA GLY A 360 -11.59 30.08 41.56
C GLY A 360 -10.74 31.25 42.04
N VAL A 361 -9.41 31.12 42.02
CA VAL A 361 -8.47 32.21 42.37
C VAL A 361 -8.19 33.05 41.11
N PRO A 362 -8.39 34.37 41.11
CA PRO A 362 -8.04 35.22 39.96
C PRO A 362 -6.54 35.19 39.65
N LEU A 363 -6.18 35.24 38.37
CA LEU A 363 -4.80 35.39 37.94
C LEU A 363 -4.24 36.77 38.36
N PRO A 364 -2.92 36.90 38.60
CA PRO A 364 -2.30 38.14 39.05
C PRO A 364 -2.51 39.30 38.05
N ASP A 365 -2.55 40.53 38.57
CA ASP A 365 -2.59 41.80 37.82
C ASP A 365 -3.64 41.95 36.69
N GLY A 366 -4.65 41.09 36.69
CA GLY A 366 -5.72 41.11 35.69
C GLY A 366 -5.36 40.40 34.38
N PHE A 367 -4.29 39.58 34.40
CA PHE A 367 -3.91 38.68 33.31
C PHE A 367 -5.03 37.69 32.96
N SER A 368 -5.09 37.31 31.70
CA SER A 368 -6.02 36.30 31.18
C SER A 368 -5.32 35.52 30.08
N THR A 369 -5.50 34.21 30.09
CA THR A 369 -4.92 33.29 29.10
C THR A 369 -6.03 32.44 28.49
N ASP A 370 -5.96 32.21 27.19
CA ASP A 370 -6.90 31.32 26.49
C ASP A 370 -6.32 29.91 26.28
N LEU A 371 -5.01 29.70 26.52
CA LEU A 371 -4.32 28.42 26.34
C LEU A 371 -5.03 27.23 27.02
N PHE A 372 -5.57 27.45 28.22
CA PHE A 372 -6.20 26.38 29.00
C PHE A 372 -7.72 26.22 28.73
N ALA A 373 -8.26 26.81 27.66
CA ALA A 373 -9.72 26.83 27.44
C ALA A 373 -10.32 25.43 27.28
N ASN A 374 -9.57 24.48 26.70
CA ASN A 374 -10.09 23.20 26.23
C ASN A 374 -9.74 22.01 27.15
N ILE A 375 -8.94 22.23 28.21
CA ILE A 375 -8.44 21.15 29.08
C ILE A 375 -9.52 20.29 29.75
N ALA A 376 -10.75 20.81 29.82
CA ALA A 376 -11.89 20.17 30.48
C ALA A 376 -12.89 19.50 29.51
N ASP A 377 -12.63 19.47 28.20
CA ASP A 377 -13.59 19.03 27.19
C ASP A 377 -13.94 17.53 27.30
N TYR A 378 -12.95 16.68 27.62
CA TYR A 378 -13.15 15.24 27.83
C TYR A 378 -13.47 14.86 29.29
N GLY A 379 -13.34 15.82 30.21
CA GLY A 379 -13.57 15.63 31.63
C GLY A 379 -12.93 16.72 32.46
N MET A 380 -13.43 16.95 33.67
CA MET A 380 -12.76 17.84 34.62
C MET A 380 -11.44 17.20 35.07
N PRO A 381 -10.29 17.89 34.93
CA PRO A 381 -9.02 17.35 35.39
C PRO A 381 -8.99 17.11 36.91
N GLU A 382 -8.41 15.99 37.33
CA GLU A 382 -8.28 15.61 38.74
C GLU A 382 -6.84 15.76 39.29
N ALA A 383 -5.87 16.07 38.43
CA ALA A 383 -4.48 16.31 38.79
C ALA A 383 -3.87 17.46 37.95
N THR A 384 -2.80 18.08 38.46
CA THR A 384 -2.01 19.08 37.70
C THR A 384 -1.10 18.41 36.68
N PHE A 385 -0.52 19.18 35.75
CA PHE A 385 0.54 18.69 34.85
C PHE A 385 1.75 18.22 35.67
N GLY A 386 2.17 19.00 36.66
CA GLY A 386 3.27 18.62 37.56
C GLY A 386 3.03 17.36 38.39
N GLU A 387 1.78 17.05 38.79
CA GLU A 387 1.44 15.81 39.48
C GLU A 387 1.47 14.56 38.58
N ARG A 388 1.37 14.76 37.25
CA ARG A 388 1.46 13.71 36.23
C ARG A 388 2.77 13.79 35.42
N ALA A 389 3.69 14.66 35.80
CA ALA A 389 5.00 14.80 35.17
C ALA A 389 5.84 13.52 35.27
N SER A 390 6.65 13.29 34.25
CA SER A 390 7.57 12.17 34.17
C SER A 390 8.63 12.26 35.27
N GLY A 391 9.03 11.07 35.77
CA GLY A 391 10.15 10.94 36.68
C GLY A 391 11.49 11.35 36.07
N ALA A 392 11.59 11.46 34.74
CA ALA A 392 12.79 11.92 34.05
C ALA A 392 12.98 13.44 34.19
N VAL A 393 11.91 14.21 34.01
CA VAL A 393 11.88 15.67 34.14
C VAL A 393 11.97 16.09 35.60
N THR A 394 11.09 15.53 36.45
CA THR A 394 11.04 15.90 37.87
C THR A 394 12.31 15.54 38.67
N ALA A 395 13.13 14.59 38.21
CA ALA A 395 14.35 14.18 38.90
C ALA A 395 15.54 15.14 38.72
N THR A 396 15.52 15.98 37.68
CA THR A 396 16.56 17.01 37.44
C THR A 396 16.20 18.34 38.10
N GLN A 397 14.93 18.54 38.45
CA GLN A 397 14.42 19.76 39.06
C GLN A 397 14.70 19.81 40.58
N PRO A 398 14.91 21.01 41.14
CA PRO A 398 14.97 21.19 42.59
C PRO A 398 13.61 20.87 43.23
N VAL A 399 13.62 20.50 44.52
CA VAL A 399 12.40 20.14 45.28
C VAL A 399 11.40 21.31 45.30
N THR A 400 11.92 22.53 45.27
CA THR A 400 11.15 23.78 45.31
C THR A 400 10.44 24.09 44.01
N SER A 401 10.85 23.50 42.89
CA SER A 401 10.27 23.73 41.55
C SER A 401 9.85 22.46 40.84
N THR A 402 9.78 21.33 41.55
CA THR A 402 9.36 20.05 40.97
C THR A 402 7.97 20.19 40.35
N GLY A 403 7.87 19.81 39.07
CA GLY A 403 6.65 19.86 38.25
C GLY A 403 6.39 21.18 37.54
N ALA A 404 7.34 22.12 37.53
CA ALA A 404 7.28 23.35 36.71
C ALA A 404 7.84 23.09 35.29
N ALA A 405 7.40 23.89 34.33
CA ALA A 405 8.02 24.01 33.01
C ALA A 405 9.27 24.91 33.06
N ASN A 406 10.01 25.01 31.96
CA ASN A 406 11.26 25.74 31.85
C ASN A 406 11.13 26.99 30.94
N PRO A 407 11.19 28.21 31.50
CA PRO A 407 10.90 29.49 30.80
C PRO A 407 11.87 29.92 29.71
N LEU A 408 12.83 29.06 29.39
CA LEU A 408 13.89 29.34 28.44
C LEU A 408 14.04 28.19 27.43
N ASP A 409 13.12 27.24 27.46
CA ASP A 409 13.12 26.04 26.64
C ASP A 409 11.68 25.66 26.31
N ALA A 410 11.26 26.00 25.10
CA ALA A 410 9.92 25.77 24.59
C ALA A 410 9.46 24.29 24.63
N ASP A 411 10.36 23.33 24.85
CA ASP A 411 10.09 21.88 24.93
C ASP A 411 10.76 21.33 26.20
N THR A 412 10.09 21.48 27.34
CA THR A 412 10.67 21.23 28.67
C THR A 412 11.16 19.78 28.82
N ASP A 413 10.44 18.82 28.25
CA ASP A 413 10.73 17.39 28.40
C ASP A 413 11.51 16.77 27.23
N ASN A 414 11.82 17.58 26.21
CA ASN A 414 12.66 17.30 25.05
C ASN A 414 12.09 16.21 24.13
N ASP A 415 10.78 16.25 23.92
CA ASP A 415 10.07 15.25 23.16
C ASP A 415 9.81 15.65 21.69
N GLY A 416 9.98 16.93 21.38
CA GLY A 416 9.83 17.54 20.07
C GLY A 416 8.49 18.25 19.85
N MET A 417 7.67 18.41 20.88
CA MET A 417 6.45 19.22 20.92
C MET A 417 6.66 20.42 21.87
N PRO A 418 6.11 21.61 21.59
CA PRO A 418 6.24 22.76 22.47
C PRO A 418 5.23 22.74 23.62
N ASP A 419 5.64 23.24 24.78
CA ASP A 419 4.83 23.19 26.00
C ASP A 419 3.50 23.93 25.83
N GLY A 420 3.53 25.13 25.23
CA GLY A 420 2.33 25.91 24.92
C GLY A 420 1.34 25.21 23.98
N TRP A 421 1.84 24.50 22.96
CA TRP A 421 1.01 23.71 22.04
C TRP A 421 0.37 22.52 22.77
N GLU A 422 1.14 21.81 23.59
CA GLU A 422 0.64 20.71 24.39
C GLU A 422 -0.42 21.16 25.38
N ILE A 423 -0.26 22.31 26.03
CA ILE A 423 -1.27 22.87 26.95
C ILE A 423 -2.61 23.10 26.22
N TRP A 424 -2.57 23.67 25.02
CA TRP A 424 -3.78 23.95 24.24
C TRP A 424 -4.53 22.68 23.82
N PHE A 425 -3.78 21.66 23.43
CA PHE A 425 -4.33 20.37 22.99
C PHE A 425 -4.48 19.34 24.12
N ALA A 426 -4.01 19.61 25.33
CA ALA A 426 -4.19 18.71 26.46
C ALA A 426 -5.67 18.51 26.79
N ARG A 427 -6.07 17.25 26.97
CA ARG A 427 -7.39 16.83 27.46
C ARG A 427 -7.22 15.89 28.63
N TRP A 428 -8.13 15.95 29.59
CA TRP A 428 -8.15 14.99 30.69
C TRP A 428 -8.87 13.69 30.30
N ALA A 429 -8.09 12.62 30.11
CA ALA A 429 -8.61 11.28 29.81
C ALA A 429 -9.13 10.61 31.10
N ILE A 430 -10.45 10.71 31.34
CA ILE A 430 -11.09 10.21 32.58
C ILE A 430 -10.80 8.72 32.86
N LEU A 431 -10.74 7.89 31.82
CA LEU A 431 -10.57 6.45 31.97
C LEU A 431 -9.13 6.06 32.33
N ASP A 432 -8.16 6.83 31.84
CA ASP A 432 -6.73 6.56 32.01
C ASP A 432 -6.12 7.34 33.18
N ASP A 433 -6.87 8.30 33.77
CA ASP A 433 -6.41 9.15 34.88
C ASP A 433 -5.09 9.88 34.54
N ALA A 434 -5.02 10.35 33.30
CA ALA A 434 -3.86 10.95 32.66
C ALA A 434 -4.26 12.08 31.70
N TRP A 435 -3.28 12.90 31.35
CA TRP A 435 -3.39 13.89 30.29
C TRP A 435 -3.11 13.23 28.93
N THR A 436 -3.83 13.65 27.89
CA THR A 436 -3.54 13.22 26.50
C THR A 436 -2.23 13.81 25.98
N LEU A 437 -1.89 15.02 26.42
CA LEU A 437 -0.62 15.71 26.22
C LEU A 437 -0.19 16.40 27.51
N ASN A 438 1.09 16.35 27.84
CA ASN A 438 1.65 16.90 29.06
C ASN A 438 3.10 17.35 28.80
N PRO A 439 3.39 18.66 28.92
CA PRO A 439 4.72 19.24 28.62
C PRO A 439 5.86 18.78 29.55
N LEU A 440 5.56 17.86 30.45
CA LEU A 440 6.48 17.30 31.43
C LEU A 440 6.55 15.77 31.33
N ASP A 441 5.97 15.13 30.31
CA ASP A 441 6.03 13.70 30.02
C ASP A 441 6.26 13.31 28.55
N ALA A 442 7.54 13.35 28.16
CA ALA A 442 8.08 12.97 26.85
C ALA A 442 7.71 11.58 26.26
N SER A 443 6.90 10.79 26.95
CA SER A 443 6.37 9.53 26.44
C SER A 443 5.07 9.68 25.65
N ASP A 444 4.35 10.79 25.81
CA ASP A 444 3.11 11.10 25.11
C ASP A 444 3.30 11.47 23.62
N ARG A 445 4.47 11.95 23.21
CA ARG A 445 4.87 12.08 21.79
C ARG A 445 4.65 10.82 20.93
N TRP A 446 4.63 9.64 21.57
CA TRP A 446 4.43 8.34 20.91
C TRP A 446 2.99 7.84 20.99
N GLN A 447 2.16 8.54 21.77
CA GLN A 447 0.75 8.23 21.91
C GLN A 447 -0.03 8.78 20.72
N ASP A 448 -1.30 8.39 20.68
CA ASP A 448 -2.27 8.60 19.62
C ASP A 448 -3.55 8.99 20.34
N ALA A 449 -3.77 10.28 20.56
CA ALA A 449 -4.75 10.72 21.54
C ALA A 449 -6.21 10.53 21.08
N ASP A 450 -6.45 10.42 19.77
CA ASP A 450 -7.76 10.16 19.16
C ASP A 450 -7.87 8.84 18.39
N ASP A 451 -6.81 8.02 18.42
CA ASP A 451 -6.70 6.67 17.84
C ASP A 451 -6.87 6.62 16.29
N ASP A 452 -6.42 7.67 15.60
CA ASP A 452 -6.50 7.82 14.15
C ASP A 452 -5.26 7.28 13.41
N GLY A 453 -4.22 6.88 14.15
CA GLY A 453 -2.99 6.29 13.63
C GLY A 453 -1.82 7.26 13.45
N MET A 454 -2.03 8.56 13.65
CA MET A 454 -1.00 9.60 13.68
C MET A 454 -0.57 9.85 15.15
N ALA A 455 0.70 10.19 15.39
CA ALA A 455 1.18 10.43 16.75
C ALA A 455 1.16 11.90 17.04
N ASN A 456 0.99 12.26 18.31
CA ASN A 456 1.07 13.63 18.79
C ASN A 456 2.32 14.36 18.22
N TRP A 457 3.48 13.67 18.18
CA TRP A 457 4.70 14.21 17.56
C TRP A 457 4.55 14.50 16.06
N GLU A 458 3.95 13.58 15.31
CA GLU A 458 3.74 13.72 13.87
C GLU A 458 2.74 14.84 13.55
N GLU A 459 1.76 15.04 14.42
CA GLU A 459 0.69 16.04 14.28
C GLU A 459 1.20 17.46 14.51
N TYR A 460 1.95 17.69 15.60
CA TYR A 460 2.64 18.97 15.78
C TYR A 460 3.64 19.22 14.65
N ASN A 461 4.48 18.22 14.33
CA ASN A 461 5.51 18.38 13.30
C ASN A 461 4.96 18.32 11.85
N ALA A 462 3.63 18.32 11.66
CA ALA A 462 3.00 18.62 10.38
C ALA A 462 3.21 20.09 9.98
N ILE A 463 3.48 20.99 10.94
CA ILE A 463 3.73 22.41 10.72
C ILE A 463 4.90 22.68 9.77
N ALA A 464 4.86 23.84 9.11
CA ALA A 464 5.96 24.31 8.29
C ALA A 464 7.24 24.50 9.14
N PRO A 465 8.41 23.99 8.70
CA PRO A 465 9.66 24.09 9.45
C PRO A 465 10.06 25.49 9.93
N GLU A 466 9.69 26.53 9.20
CA GLU A 466 9.95 27.93 9.57
C GLU A 466 9.15 28.46 10.76
N TYR A 467 8.07 27.78 11.14
CA TYR A 467 7.21 28.12 12.29
C TYR A 467 7.32 27.09 13.42
N SER A 468 8.14 26.04 13.27
CA SER A 468 8.38 25.08 14.35
C SER A 468 9.20 25.73 15.47
N GLU A 469 8.71 25.60 16.70
CA GLU A 469 9.35 26.08 17.93
C GLU A 469 10.40 25.10 18.49
N THR A 470 10.42 23.83 18.02
CA THR A 470 11.30 22.76 18.54
C THR A 470 12.42 22.36 17.57
N ASP A 471 12.11 21.68 16.46
CA ASP A 471 13.09 21.20 15.47
C ASP A 471 12.63 21.38 14.01
N ALA A 472 13.07 22.50 13.42
CA ALA A 472 12.88 22.79 12.00
C ALA A 472 13.50 21.78 11.00
N ASN A 473 14.28 20.78 11.44
CA ASN A 473 14.86 19.78 10.54
C ASN A 473 14.07 18.45 10.52
N ARG A 474 13.04 18.31 11.34
CA ARG A 474 12.28 17.07 11.47
C ARG A 474 10.78 17.34 11.40
N SER A 475 10.25 17.35 10.19
CA SER A 475 8.82 17.49 9.94
C SER A 475 8.18 16.22 9.39
N SER A 476 6.89 16.06 9.67
CA SER A 476 5.99 15.08 9.06
C SER A 476 5.62 15.53 7.64
N PRO A 477 5.53 14.62 6.65
CA PRO A 477 5.65 13.15 6.75
C PRO A 477 7.07 12.62 6.47
N GLN A 478 8.07 13.50 6.26
CA GLN A 478 9.44 13.04 5.99
C GLN A 478 9.99 12.22 7.17
N TRP A 479 9.69 12.65 8.38
CA TRP A 479 9.98 11.91 9.61
C TRP A 479 8.67 11.38 10.19
N PHE A 480 8.71 10.14 10.65
CA PHE A 480 7.56 9.44 11.21
C PHE A 480 7.97 8.55 12.38
N VAL A 481 6.99 8.16 13.18
CA VAL A 481 7.10 7.27 14.33
C VAL A 481 7.01 5.82 13.89
N THR A 482 7.98 5.01 14.30
CA THR A 482 7.99 3.57 14.04
C THR A 482 8.48 2.78 15.24
N THR A 483 8.35 1.46 15.20
CA THR A 483 8.80 0.55 16.25
C THR A 483 10.08 -0.20 15.82
N VAL A 484 11.15 -0.07 16.63
CA VAL A 484 12.39 -0.83 16.48
C VAL A 484 12.48 -1.86 17.61
N GLY A 485 12.02 -3.07 17.33
CA GLY A 485 11.85 -4.11 18.34
C GLY A 485 10.58 -3.85 19.16
N SER A 486 10.72 -3.39 20.40
CA SER A 486 9.61 -3.05 21.28
C SER A 486 9.62 -1.59 21.75
N ALA A 487 10.48 -0.76 21.14
CA ALA A 487 10.64 0.65 21.49
C ALA A 487 10.30 1.52 20.28
N PHE A 488 9.66 2.65 20.52
CA PHE A 488 9.39 3.66 19.51
C PHE A 488 10.67 4.41 19.13
N ALA A 489 10.73 4.86 17.88
CA ALA A 489 11.82 5.64 17.33
C ALA A 489 11.31 6.51 16.18
N LEU A 490 11.94 7.68 16.00
CA LEU A 490 11.76 8.48 14.80
C LEU A 490 12.66 7.96 13.68
N GLN A 491 12.10 7.83 12.48
CA GLN A 491 12.83 7.41 11.30
C GLN A 491 12.51 8.35 10.13
N GLN A 492 13.53 8.68 9.35
CA GLN A 492 13.35 9.39 8.09
C GLN A 492 12.85 8.43 7.01
N TRP A 493 11.85 8.84 6.23
CA TRP A 493 11.33 8.12 5.08
C TRP A 493 12.35 8.14 3.94
N PRO A 494 13.00 7.01 3.60
CA PRO A 494 14.11 7.04 2.65
C PRO A 494 13.68 7.26 1.20
N SER A 495 12.43 6.92 0.87
CA SER A 495 11.90 6.90 -0.49
C SER A 495 11.35 8.26 -0.94
N ILE A 496 11.22 9.22 -0.02
CA ILE A 496 10.68 10.54 -0.33
C ILE A 496 11.73 11.47 -0.96
N SER A 497 11.31 12.30 -1.90
CA SER A 497 12.20 13.20 -2.66
C SER A 497 12.23 14.65 -2.15
N THR A 498 11.37 15.00 -1.21
CA THR A 498 11.22 16.35 -0.64
C THR A 498 11.47 16.37 0.88
N THR A 499 11.78 17.56 1.41
CA THR A 499 11.84 17.87 2.84
C THR A 499 10.70 18.79 3.28
N ALA A 500 9.75 19.08 2.39
CA ALA A 500 8.57 19.87 2.74
C ALA A 500 7.71 19.10 3.76
N SER A 501 7.14 19.84 4.71
CA SER A 501 6.11 19.32 5.61
C SER A 501 4.73 19.33 4.95
N PHE A 502 3.72 18.83 5.65
CA PHE A 502 2.31 19.06 5.29
C PHE A 502 1.93 20.56 5.32
N GLY A 503 2.45 21.31 6.29
CA GLY A 503 2.17 22.72 6.51
C GLY A 503 2.91 23.71 5.57
N SER A 504 3.90 23.25 4.81
CA SER A 504 4.82 24.12 4.04
C SER A 504 4.17 24.94 2.92
N PHE A 505 2.94 24.62 2.51
CA PHE A 505 2.25 25.28 1.38
C PHE A 505 0.82 25.72 1.69
N LEU A 506 0.45 25.79 2.97
CA LEU A 506 -0.90 26.18 3.36
C LEU A 506 -1.21 27.64 3.01
N THR A 507 -2.43 27.85 2.54
CA THR A 507 -3.03 29.18 2.39
C THR A 507 -3.68 29.60 3.69
N GLN A 508 -3.87 30.91 3.91
CA GLN A 508 -4.56 31.40 5.11
C GLN A 508 -5.98 30.84 5.25
N ASP A 509 -6.67 30.56 4.14
CA ASP A 509 -8.03 29.98 4.20
C ASP A 509 -7.99 28.54 4.72
N GLN A 510 -6.96 27.76 4.40
CA GLN A 510 -6.73 26.41 4.94
C GLN A 510 -6.33 26.47 6.42
N ILE A 511 -5.40 27.35 6.79
CA ILE A 511 -5.00 27.54 8.19
C ILE A 511 -6.20 27.95 9.07
N ASN A 512 -7.15 28.73 8.54
CA ASN A 512 -8.38 29.06 9.27
C ASN A 512 -9.32 27.87 9.49
N ILE A 513 -9.16 26.77 8.74
CA ILE A 513 -9.94 25.54 8.84
C ILE A 513 -9.23 24.55 9.77
N SER A 514 -8.01 24.14 9.42
CA SER A 514 -7.23 23.08 10.08
C SER A 514 -6.25 23.59 11.14
N GLY A 515 -5.86 24.87 11.09
CA GLY A 515 -4.78 25.43 11.91
C GLY A 515 -3.41 25.28 11.26
N TRP A 516 -2.36 25.45 12.06
CA TRP A 516 -0.96 25.33 11.62
C TRP A 516 -0.39 23.90 11.74
N THR A 517 -1.04 23.06 12.55
CA THR A 517 -0.68 21.67 12.89
C THR A 517 -1.92 20.79 12.73
N SER A 518 -1.76 19.46 12.74
CA SER A 518 -2.91 18.57 12.97
C SER A 518 -3.38 18.71 14.42
N ASP A 519 -4.65 18.39 14.71
CA ASP A 519 -5.22 18.39 16.05
C ASP A 519 -5.20 16.97 16.66
N PRO A 520 -4.36 16.69 17.68
CA PRO A 520 -4.23 15.37 18.32
C PRO A 520 -5.48 14.84 19.01
N ASN A 521 -6.57 15.60 19.01
CA ASN A 521 -7.85 15.16 19.57
C ASN A 521 -8.97 15.11 18.52
N ASN A 522 -8.65 15.28 17.24
CA ASN A 522 -9.60 15.27 16.14
C ASN A 522 -9.09 14.43 14.96
N VAL A 523 -9.67 13.25 14.81
CA VAL A 523 -9.27 12.21 13.84
C VAL A 523 -9.29 12.63 12.36
N ASP A 524 -9.83 13.80 12.03
CA ASP A 524 -9.99 14.38 10.69
C ASP A 524 -9.89 15.91 10.85
N THR A 525 -8.66 16.44 10.83
CA THR A 525 -8.35 17.82 11.18
C THR A 525 -9.00 18.82 10.22
N ASP A 526 -8.99 18.55 8.93
CA ASP A 526 -9.51 19.48 7.92
C ASP A 526 -10.98 19.25 7.53
N GLY A 527 -11.56 18.13 7.96
CA GLY A 527 -12.98 17.83 7.93
C GLY A 527 -13.48 17.33 6.58
N ASP A 528 -12.61 16.72 5.76
CA ASP A 528 -12.97 16.22 4.44
C ASP A 528 -13.44 14.74 4.41
N GLY A 529 -13.33 14.06 5.56
CA GLY A 529 -13.78 12.69 5.77
C GLY A 529 -12.68 11.63 5.65
N MET A 530 -11.45 12.02 5.33
CA MET A 530 -10.25 11.20 5.48
C MET A 530 -9.66 11.40 6.88
N LEU A 531 -8.99 10.38 7.43
CA LEU A 531 -8.38 10.48 8.76
C LEU A 531 -6.93 10.91 8.64
N ASP A 532 -6.42 11.74 9.57
CA ASP A 532 -5.06 12.28 9.44
C ASP A 532 -4.02 11.16 9.38
N GLY A 533 -4.16 10.13 10.22
CA GLY A 533 -3.30 8.95 10.20
C GLY A 533 -3.40 8.10 8.93
N ILE A 534 -4.55 8.09 8.24
CA ILE A 534 -4.70 7.47 6.91
C ILE A 534 -3.96 8.30 5.88
N GLU A 535 -4.18 9.60 5.83
CA GLU A 535 -3.50 10.50 4.90
C GLU A 535 -1.97 10.45 5.09
N HIS A 536 -1.50 10.49 6.33
CA HIS A 536 -0.09 10.35 6.67
C HIS A 536 0.51 9.01 6.19
N LEU A 537 -0.26 7.93 6.24
CA LEU A 537 0.20 6.59 5.83
C LEU A 537 0.23 6.39 4.31
N PHE A 538 -0.77 6.90 3.59
CA PHE A 538 -0.96 6.66 2.16
C PHE A 538 -0.48 7.80 1.25
N THR A 539 -0.18 8.99 1.81
CA THR A 539 0.31 10.13 1.01
C THR A 539 1.56 9.79 0.18
N ALA A 540 1.66 10.41 -0.99
CA ALA A 540 2.81 10.42 -1.86
C ALA A 540 3.14 11.86 -2.32
N TRP A 541 4.39 12.10 -2.73
CA TRP A 541 4.78 13.41 -3.27
C TRP A 541 4.61 13.47 -4.79
N ASN A 542 3.68 14.31 -5.25
CA ASN A 542 3.48 14.55 -6.67
C ASN A 542 4.47 15.61 -7.19
N LEU A 543 5.49 15.17 -7.92
CA LEU A 543 6.54 16.05 -8.48
C LEU A 543 6.02 17.11 -9.48
N SER A 544 4.91 16.83 -10.19
CA SER A 544 4.39 17.74 -11.21
C SER A 544 3.51 18.84 -10.61
N ALA A 545 2.75 18.50 -9.57
CA ALA A 545 1.89 19.42 -8.84
C ALA A 545 2.60 20.14 -7.69
N GLU A 546 3.79 19.65 -7.28
CA GLU A 546 4.54 20.15 -6.12
C GLU A 546 3.70 20.13 -4.83
N THR A 547 2.90 19.07 -4.63
CA THR A 547 2.04 18.86 -3.46
C THR A 547 2.06 17.40 -3.02
N TRP A 548 1.64 17.17 -1.78
CA TRP A 548 1.25 15.86 -1.27
C TRP A 548 -0.06 15.42 -1.92
N THR A 549 -0.21 14.11 -2.20
CA THR A 549 -1.46 13.55 -2.74
C THR A 549 -2.56 13.48 -1.69
N LEU A 550 -2.19 13.36 -0.42
CA LEU A 550 -3.05 13.42 0.75
C LEU A 550 -2.35 14.26 1.83
N ASN A 551 -3.08 15.10 2.54
CA ASN A 551 -2.53 16.08 3.46
C ASN A 551 -3.58 16.48 4.50
N PRO A 552 -3.38 16.11 5.78
CA PRO A 552 -4.38 16.30 6.84
C PRO A 552 -4.73 17.76 7.18
N LEU A 553 -4.09 18.71 6.50
CA LEU A 553 -4.31 20.15 6.66
C LEU A 553 -4.99 20.77 5.44
N VAL A 554 -5.34 19.99 4.42
CA VAL A 554 -5.83 20.45 3.11
C VAL A 554 -7.04 19.64 2.65
N ALA A 555 -8.22 20.11 3.05
CA ALA A 555 -9.47 19.46 2.67
C ALA A 555 -9.64 19.28 1.14
N GLY A 556 -10.04 18.08 0.74
CA GLY A 556 -10.44 17.69 -0.61
C GLY A 556 -9.27 17.41 -1.55
N ASP A 557 -8.19 16.83 -1.05
CA ASP A 557 -7.00 16.52 -1.85
C ASP A 557 -6.89 15.07 -2.33
N GLY A 558 -7.81 14.18 -1.96
CA GLY A 558 -7.91 12.78 -2.43
C GLY A 558 -8.39 12.57 -3.88
N ASP A 559 -8.20 13.55 -4.77
CA ASP A 559 -8.54 13.48 -6.21
C ASP A 559 -7.45 12.80 -7.07
N PHE A 560 -6.33 12.40 -6.44
CA PHE A 560 -5.27 11.65 -7.12
C PHE A 560 -5.61 10.17 -7.21
N ASP A 561 -5.13 9.53 -8.27
CA ASP A 561 -5.20 8.09 -8.54
C ASP A 561 -3.77 7.58 -8.34
N GLY A 562 -3.45 7.17 -7.10
CA GLY A 562 -2.10 6.94 -6.61
C GLY A 562 -1.38 5.76 -7.25
N ASP A 563 -2.12 4.74 -7.66
CA ASP A 563 -1.61 3.49 -8.24
C ASP A 563 -2.04 3.21 -9.70
N GLU A 564 -2.77 4.15 -10.31
CA GLU A 564 -3.18 4.16 -11.71
C GLU A 564 -4.16 3.04 -12.08
N ASP A 565 -5.02 2.63 -11.15
CA ASP A 565 -6.02 1.58 -11.33
C ASP A 565 -7.39 2.10 -11.84
N GLY A 566 -7.61 3.41 -11.74
CA GLY A 566 -8.82 4.09 -12.20
C GLY A 566 -9.77 4.53 -11.10
N LEU A 567 -9.38 4.42 -9.83
CA LEU A 567 -10.02 5.05 -8.68
C LEU A 567 -9.17 6.21 -8.17
N ILE A 568 -9.82 7.22 -7.61
CA ILE A 568 -9.11 8.23 -6.82
C ILE A 568 -9.04 7.75 -5.36
N ASP A 569 -8.00 8.16 -4.65
CA ASP A 569 -7.73 7.77 -3.26
C ASP A 569 -8.98 7.97 -2.37
N ALA A 570 -9.74 9.07 -2.56
CA ALA A 570 -10.98 9.33 -1.84
C ALA A 570 -12.09 8.30 -2.08
N GLN A 571 -12.22 7.74 -3.30
CA GLN A 571 -13.20 6.70 -3.60
C GLN A 571 -12.87 5.39 -2.88
N GLU A 572 -11.58 5.08 -2.78
CA GLU A 572 -11.07 3.88 -2.12
C GLU A 572 -11.28 3.91 -0.61
N PHE A 573 -11.00 5.05 0.03
CA PHE A 573 -11.30 5.25 1.45
C PHE A 573 -12.81 5.19 1.73
N ALA A 574 -13.62 5.74 0.82
CA ALA A 574 -15.07 5.77 0.97
C ALA A 574 -15.70 4.36 1.03
N LEU A 575 -15.06 3.32 0.49
CA LEU A 575 -15.53 1.93 0.57
C LEU A 575 -15.68 1.41 2.01
N ALA A 576 -14.95 2.00 2.96
CA ALA A 576 -15.09 1.66 4.37
C ALA A 576 -16.46 2.05 4.95
N SER A 577 -17.12 3.07 4.38
CA SER A 577 -18.35 3.65 4.92
C SER A 577 -19.54 3.69 3.95
N SER A 578 -19.30 3.46 2.66
CA SER A 578 -20.29 3.55 1.58
C SER A 578 -20.11 2.45 0.53
N ASN A 579 -21.15 2.20 -0.26
CA ASN A 579 -21.07 1.27 -1.40
C ASN A 579 -20.51 2.00 -2.64
N PRO A 580 -20.00 1.27 -3.64
CA PRO A 580 -19.51 1.85 -4.88
C PRO A 580 -20.55 2.76 -5.56
N GLU A 581 -20.13 3.97 -5.93
CA GLU A 581 -20.90 4.87 -6.79
C GLU A 581 -20.45 4.68 -8.24
N ASN A 582 -20.79 3.55 -8.85
CA ASN A 582 -20.31 3.14 -10.17
C ASN A 582 -21.32 3.36 -11.32
N GLY A 583 -22.32 4.21 -11.11
CA GLY A 583 -23.31 4.57 -12.12
C GLY A 583 -24.57 3.69 -12.16
N ILE A 584 -24.60 2.57 -11.42
CA ILE A 584 -25.79 1.70 -11.34
C ILE A 584 -26.49 1.76 -9.98
N GLU A 585 -27.82 1.56 -9.96
CA GLU A 585 -28.58 1.55 -8.71
C GLU A 585 -28.47 0.19 -7.99
N HIS A 586 -28.09 0.21 -6.71
CA HIS A 586 -28.19 -0.94 -5.82
C HIS A 586 -29.29 -0.72 -4.75
N PRO A 587 -29.87 -1.79 -4.18
CA PRO A 587 -30.83 -1.66 -3.08
C PRO A 587 -30.24 -0.93 -1.88
N SER A 588 -31.09 -0.19 -1.14
CA SER A 588 -30.66 0.56 0.06
C SER A 588 -30.19 -0.33 1.22
N ASP A 589 -30.49 -1.63 1.16
CA ASP A 589 -30.10 -2.66 2.12
C ASP A 589 -28.97 -3.56 1.62
N ALA A 590 -28.35 -3.24 0.47
CA ALA A 590 -27.13 -3.91 0.04
C ALA A 590 -26.01 -3.69 1.08
N PRO A 591 -25.34 -4.75 1.56
CA PRO A 591 -24.25 -4.65 2.52
C PRO A 591 -23.03 -3.95 1.91
N LEU A 592 -22.24 -3.29 2.74
CA LEU A 592 -20.93 -2.75 2.36
C LEU A 592 -20.04 -3.88 1.82
N LEU A 593 -19.15 -3.57 0.87
CA LEU A 593 -18.24 -4.55 0.25
C LEU A 593 -17.49 -5.37 1.30
N HIS A 594 -17.00 -4.74 2.37
CA HIS A 594 -16.29 -5.44 3.43
C HIS A 594 -17.20 -6.31 4.33
N ILE A 595 -18.50 -6.02 4.41
CA ILE A 595 -19.48 -6.85 5.13
C ILE A 595 -19.85 -8.07 4.28
N ASP A 596 -20.00 -7.90 2.97
CA ASP A 596 -20.16 -9.02 2.04
C ASP A 596 -18.90 -9.88 2.00
N GLY A 597 -17.72 -9.27 1.92
CA GLY A 597 -16.42 -9.95 1.95
C GLY A 597 -16.24 -10.80 3.21
N ASP A 598 -16.70 -10.32 4.38
CA ASP A 598 -16.73 -11.13 5.61
C ASP A 598 -17.65 -12.36 5.50
N ALA A 599 -18.75 -12.25 4.75
CA ALA A 599 -19.70 -13.33 4.53
C ALA A 599 -19.19 -14.36 3.51
N GLN A 600 -18.53 -13.90 2.43
CA GLN A 600 -17.97 -14.76 1.39
C GLN A 600 -16.64 -15.38 1.83
N GLN A 601 -15.74 -14.60 2.43
CA GLN A 601 -14.37 -15.00 2.78
C GLN A 601 -13.81 -14.28 4.03
N ALA A 602 -14.34 -14.65 5.20
CA ALA A 602 -13.93 -14.08 6.49
C ALA A 602 -12.42 -14.11 6.82
N THR A 603 -11.62 -14.95 6.15
CA THR A 603 -10.17 -15.02 6.40
C THR A 603 -9.39 -13.92 5.70
N GLU A 604 -9.92 -13.33 4.62
CA GLU A 604 -9.16 -12.40 3.77
C GLU A 604 -8.99 -11.03 4.42
N LYS A 605 -10.03 -10.55 5.08
CA LYS A 605 -10.03 -9.27 5.80
C LYS A 605 -8.77 -9.04 6.64
N ALA A 606 -8.42 -10.02 7.47
CA ALA A 606 -7.27 -9.92 8.35
C ALA A 606 -5.93 -9.97 7.59
N GLN A 607 -5.86 -10.76 6.51
CA GLN A 607 -4.67 -10.89 5.69
C GLN A 607 -4.43 -9.62 4.86
N ARG A 608 -5.49 -9.06 4.28
CA ARG A 608 -5.49 -7.79 3.53
C ARG A 608 -4.99 -6.63 4.40
N VAL A 609 -5.60 -6.39 5.57
CA VAL A 609 -5.15 -5.33 6.49
C VAL A 609 -3.68 -5.52 6.88
N PHE A 610 -3.27 -6.77 7.14
CA PHE A 610 -1.86 -7.05 7.43
C PHE A 610 -0.95 -6.73 6.25
N ASN A 611 -1.34 -7.10 5.02
CA ASN A 611 -0.62 -6.81 3.78
C ASN A 611 -0.46 -5.30 3.57
N ILE A 612 -1.55 -4.55 3.68
CA ILE A 612 -1.55 -3.08 3.59
C ILE A 612 -0.52 -2.48 4.56
N LEU A 613 -0.52 -2.90 5.82
CA LEU A 613 0.42 -2.35 6.83
C LEU A 613 1.90 -2.69 6.55
N ILE A 614 2.19 -3.89 6.04
CA ILE A 614 3.59 -4.30 5.79
C ILE A 614 4.14 -3.77 4.47
N THR A 615 3.30 -3.40 3.50
CA THR A 615 3.73 -2.78 2.23
C THR A 615 4.18 -1.33 2.43
N LYS A 616 3.70 -0.65 3.49
CA LYS A 616 4.13 0.73 3.87
C LYS A 616 5.51 0.80 4.56
N GLU A 617 6.43 -0.08 4.17
CA GLU A 617 7.79 -0.16 4.70
C GLU A 617 7.85 -0.24 6.24
N THR A 618 8.47 0.74 6.90
CA THR A 618 8.50 0.84 8.37
C THR A 618 7.42 1.76 8.94
N ARG A 619 6.66 2.48 8.10
CA ARG A 619 5.61 3.42 8.56
C ARG A 619 4.44 2.66 9.19
N GLY A 620 3.90 1.65 8.50
CA GLY A 620 2.79 0.83 9.02
C GLY A 620 3.13 -0.06 10.23
N LYS A 621 4.39 -0.12 10.69
CA LYS A 621 4.79 -1.00 11.81
C LYS A 621 4.23 -0.58 13.17
N ARG A 622 3.95 0.71 13.36
CA ARG A 622 3.33 1.21 14.60
C ARG A 622 1.96 0.57 14.81
N LEU A 623 1.14 0.60 13.76
CA LEU A 623 -0.24 0.11 13.70
C LEU A 623 -0.37 -1.42 13.83
N LEU A 624 0.75 -2.16 13.73
CA LEU A 624 0.75 -3.59 14.00
C LEU A 624 0.32 -3.91 15.44
N THR A 625 0.53 -3.00 16.40
CA THR A 625 0.06 -3.18 17.77
C THR A 625 -1.46 -3.17 17.81
N ASP A 626 -2.10 -2.19 17.18
CA ASP A 626 -3.55 -2.02 17.14
C ASP A 626 -4.22 -3.15 16.33
N PHE A 627 -3.62 -3.52 15.21
CA PHE A 627 -4.04 -4.70 14.43
C PHE A 627 -4.02 -5.98 15.28
N ASN A 628 -2.97 -6.20 16.07
CA ASN A 628 -2.86 -7.37 16.94
C ASN A 628 -3.85 -7.32 18.12
N GLY A 629 -4.18 -6.12 18.63
CA GLY A 629 -5.22 -5.90 19.64
C GLY A 629 -6.60 -6.28 19.10
N TRP A 630 -6.94 -5.77 17.91
CA TRP A 630 -8.17 -6.11 17.18
C TRP A 630 -8.29 -7.63 16.96
N GLN A 631 -7.23 -8.30 16.46
CA GLN A 631 -7.24 -9.76 16.28
C GLN A 631 -7.43 -10.55 17.59
N GLN A 632 -7.08 -9.96 18.74
CA GLN A 632 -7.28 -10.55 20.07
C GLN A 632 -8.69 -10.29 20.64
N GLY A 633 -9.53 -9.53 19.93
CA GLY A 633 -10.92 -9.26 20.28
C GLY A 633 -11.18 -7.88 20.88
N GLU A 634 -10.21 -6.97 20.81
CA GLU A 634 -10.45 -5.56 21.09
C GLU A 634 -11.29 -4.95 19.95
N PRO A 635 -12.19 -3.99 20.23
CA PRO A 635 -12.87 -3.24 19.18
C PRO A 635 -11.85 -2.55 18.27
N PRO A 636 -12.08 -2.49 16.95
CA PRO A 636 -11.21 -1.71 16.07
C PRO A 636 -11.30 -0.23 16.44
N ASN A 637 -10.15 0.45 16.50
CA ASN A 637 -10.09 1.91 16.62
C ASN A 637 -10.40 2.59 15.27
N ALA A 638 -10.26 3.91 15.15
CA ALA A 638 -10.67 4.65 13.97
C ALA A 638 -9.90 4.18 12.72
N ILE A 639 -8.56 4.13 12.79
CA ILE A 639 -7.74 3.68 11.66
C ILE A 639 -7.98 2.22 11.27
N ILE A 640 -8.03 1.30 12.24
CA ILE A 640 -8.30 -0.11 11.92
C ILE A 640 -9.69 -0.25 11.31
N SER A 641 -10.69 0.54 11.74
CA SER A 641 -12.03 0.49 11.15
C SER A 641 -12.06 0.87 9.67
N ILE A 642 -11.25 1.85 9.25
CA ILE A 642 -11.11 2.24 7.84
C ILE A 642 -10.36 1.18 7.04
N LEU A 643 -9.20 0.73 7.51
CA LEU A 643 -8.39 -0.33 6.86
C LEU A 643 -9.19 -1.63 6.62
N LEU A 644 -10.15 -1.91 7.49
CA LEU A 644 -11.03 -3.08 7.39
C LEU A 644 -12.02 -3.02 6.22
N GLY A 645 -12.20 -1.88 5.56
CA GLY A 645 -13.15 -1.75 4.45
C GLY A 645 -12.72 -0.93 3.24
N MET A 646 -11.55 -0.30 3.24
CA MET A 646 -10.96 0.36 2.06
C MET A 646 -10.18 -0.63 1.16
N SER A 647 -10.02 -0.25 -0.11
CA SER A 647 -8.91 -0.71 -0.97
C SER A 647 -7.64 0.13 -0.69
N ASP A 648 -6.46 -0.35 -1.10
CA ASP A 648 -5.17 0.29 -0.87
C ASP A 648 -4.81 1.24 -2.02
N PRO A 649 -4.87 2.58 -1.85
CA PRO A 649 -4.67 3.58 -2.92
C PRO A 649 -3.24 3.69 -3.48
N THR A 650 -2.38 2.75 -3.12
CA THR A 650 -1.01 2.67 -3.60
C THR A 650 -0.68 1.28 -4.15
N ASN A 651 -1.69 0.41 -4.28
CA ASN A 651 -1.58 -0.93 -4.78
C ASN A 651 -2.85 -1.30 -5.57
N PRO A 652 -2.75 -1.44 -6.91
CA PRO A 652 -3.91 -1.48 -7.79
C PRO A 652 -4.73 -2.78 -7.70
N ASP A 653 -4.33 -3.74 -6.87
CA ASP A 653 -4.91 -5.08 -6.70
C ASP A 653 -4.77 -5.44 -5.21
N THR A 654 -5.75 -5.01 -4.41
CA THR A 654 -5.66 -4.99 -2.95
C THR A 654 -5.70 -6.38 -2.34
N ASP A 655 -6.54 -7.28 -2.87
CA ASP A 655 -6.68 -8.65 -2.39
C ASP A 655 -5.73 -9.64 -3.10
N GLY A 656 -5.09 -9.23 -4.19
CA GLY A 656 -4.04 -9.96 -4.86
C GLY A 656 -4.54 -11.08 -5.77
N ASP A 657 -5.75 -10.95 -6.30
CA ASP A 657 -6.41 -11.97 -7.10
C ASP A 657 -6.11 -11.87 -8.61
N GLY A 658 -5.53 -10.74 -9.03
CA GLY A 658 -5.10 -10.43 -10.39
C GLY A 658 -6.02 -9.47 -11.14
N MET A 659 -7.19 -9.11 -10.61
CA MET A 659 -8.03 -8.01 -11.06
C MET A 659 -7.59 -6.70 -10.41
N TYR A 660 -7.90 -5.56 -11.03
CA TYR A 660 -7.62 -4.27 -10.40
C TYR A 660 -8.83 -3.76 -9.64
N ASP A 661 -8.60 -3.09 -8.51
CA ASP A 661 -9.68 -2.64 -7.62
C ASP A 661 -10.65 -1.72 -8.37
N GLY A 662 -10.13 -0.86 -9.26
CA GLY A 662 -10.92 -0.04 -10.16
C GLY A 662 -11.82 -0.82 -11.12
N PHE A 663 -11.34 -1.92 -11.73
CA PHE A 663 -12.18 -2.76 -12.58
C PHE A 663 -13.34 -3.35 -11.78
N GLU A 664 -13.04 -3.91 -10.61
CA GLU A 664 -14.04 -4.51 -9.74
C GLU A 664 -15.04 -3.47 -9.22
N TYR A 665 -14.56 -2.29 -8.82
CA TYR A 665 -15.41 -1.19 -8.38
C TYR A 665 -16.37 -0.74 -9.48
N TRP A 666 -15.87 -0.53 -10.70
CA TRP A 666 -16.67 0.04 -11.78
C TRP A 666 -17.71 -0.95 -12.32
N PHE A 667 -17.38 -2.25 -12.37
CA PHE A 667 -18.25 -3.26 -12.96
C PHE A 667 -19.03 -4.13 -11.94
N THR A 668 -18.80 -3.98 -10.63
CA THR A 668 -19.58 -4.73 -9.63
C THR A 668 -21.07 -4.35 -9.60
N ALA A 669 -21.92 -5.34 -9.38
CA ALA A 669 -23.36 -5.19 -9.19
C ALA A 669 -23.87 -6.08 -8.05
N TRP A 670 -24.87 -5.61 -7.32
CA TRP A 670 -25.49 -6.40 -6.24
C TRP A 670 -26.44 -7.46 -6.80
N ASN A 671 -26.05 -8.74 -6.69
CA ASN A 671 -26.89 -9.86 -7.12
C ASN A 671 -27.84 -10.29 -6.00
N LEU A 672 -29.13 -10.00 -6.16
CA LEU A 672 -30.18 -10.34 -5.18
C LEU A 672 -30.40 -11.85 -4.98
N ASP A 673 -30.20 -12.66 -6.01
CA ASP A 673 -30.46 -14.10 -5.95
C ASP A 673 -29.31 -14.85 -5.27
N GLN A 674 -28.09 -14.40 -5.50
CA GLN A 674 -26.88 -14.96 -4.87
C GLN A 674 -26.55 -14.28 -3.53
N ASN A 675 -27.14 -13.11 -3.25
CA ASN A 675 -26.92 -12.30 -2.05
C ASN A 675 -25.42 -11.99 -1.84
N ARG A 676 -24.79 -11.46 -2.89
CA ARG A 676 -23.38 -11.05 -2.93
C ARG A 676 -23.17 -9.95 -3.98
N TRP A 677 -22.06 -9.24 -3.87
CA TRP A 677 -21.55 -8.43 -4.98
C TRP A 677 -20.91 -9.34 -6.05
N SER A 678 -21.06 -8.97 -7.32
CA SER A 678 -20.51 -9.76 -8.45
C SER A 678 -18.98 -9.69 -8.53
N MET A 679 -18.40 -8.56 -8.12
CA MET A 679 -16.97 -8.33 -7.92
C MET A 679 -16.77 -7.53 -6.63
N ASN A 680 -15.65 -7.73 -5.95
CA ASN A 680 -15.38 -7.13 -4.67
C ASN A 680 -13.87 -7.11 -4.41
N PRO A 681 -13.23 -5.92 -4.46
CA PRO A 681 -11.76 -5.72 -4.40
C PRO A 681 -11.13 -6.04 -3.03
N LEU A 682 -11.87 -6.74 -2.18
CA LEU A 682 -11.53 -7.07 -0.81
C LEU A 682 -11.50 -8.59 -0.58
N ILE A 683 -11.78 -9.42 -1.60
CA ILE A 683 -11.83 -10.89 -1.56
C ILE A 683 -11.32 -11.55 -2.86
N ASP A 684 -10.50 -12.59 -2.75
CA ASP A 684 -9.85 -13.21 -3.92
C ASP A 684 -10.64 -14.29 -4.70
N ASN A 685 -11.93 -14.49 -4.40
CA ASN A 685 -12.66 -15.69 -4.83
C ASN A 685 -13.71 -15.47 -5.93
N ASP A 686 -13.93 -14.23 -6.34
CA ASP A 686 -14.85 -13.82 -7.39
C ASP A 686 -14.22 -13.83 -8.79
N VAL A 687 -12.90 -14.00 -8.93
CA VAL A 687 -12.20 -14.21 -10.22
C VAL A 687 -12.81 -15.27 -11.15
N ASN A 688 -13.45 -16.31 -10.58
CA ASN A 688 -14.06 -17.42 -11.34
C ASN A 688 -15.57 -17.27 -11.51
N LEU A 689 -16.16 -16.14 -11.09
CA LEU A 689 -17.55 -15.85 -11.38
C LEU A 689 -17.68 -15.42 -12.83
N ASP A 690 -18.83 -15.77 -13.39
CA ASP A 690 -19.31 -15.38 -14.70
C ASP A 690 -20.56 -14.54 -14.41
N THR A 691 -20.41 -13.22 -14.55
CA THR A 691 -21.34 -12.24 -13.97
C THR A 691 -22.56 -12.02 -14.87
N ASP A 692 -22.38 -12.00 -16.17
CA ASP A 692 -23.43 -11.92 -17.20
C ASP A 692 -23.90 -13.29 -17.71
N GLY A 693 -23.13 -14.35 -17.49
CA GLY A 693 -23.53 -15.73 -17.71
C GLY A 693 -23.33 -16.20 -19.15
N ASP A 694 -22.31 -15.68 -19.83
CA ASP A 694 -22.09 -15.82 -21.26
C ASP A 694 -21.08 -16.94 -21.64
N SER A 695 -20.48 -17.60 -20.65
CA SER A 695 -19.51 -18.68 -20.88
C SER A 695 -20.05 -19.72 -21.88
N PHE A 696 -19.22 -20.08 -22.87
CA PHE A 696 -19.62 -20.92 -23.99
C PHE A 696 -18.94 -22.30 -23.96
N ASP A 697 -19.68 -23.37 -24.31
CA ASP A 697 -19.16 -24.73 -24.38
C ASP A 697 -18.40 -24.95 -25.70
N CYS A 698 -17.12 -24.51 -25.75
CA CYS A 698 -16.37 -24.49 -27.01
C CYS A 698 -16.20 -25.89 -27.64
N ASN A 699 -16.22 -26.97 -26.85
CA ASN A 699 -15.97 -28.33 -27.33
C ASN A 699 -17.25 -29.15 -27.57
N GLY A 700 -18.42 -28.65 -27.15
CA GLY A 700 -19.73 -29.25 -27.39
C GLY A 700 -20.03 -30.51 -26.59
N ASP A 701 -19.33 -30.79 -25.48
CA ASP A 701 -19.56 -31.97 -24.63
C ASP A 701 -20.75 -31.79 -23.65
N GLY A 702 -21.36 -30.61 -23.63
CA GLY A 702 -22.47 -30.21 -22.78
C GLY A 702 -22.06 -29.71 -21.40
N VAL A 703 -20.77 -29.48 -21.15
CA VAL A 703 -20.22 -29.05 -19.85
C VAL A 703 -19.20 -27.93 -20.02
N ILE A 704 -19.52 -26.73 -19.51
CA ILE A 704 -18.56 -25.63 -19.42
C ILE A 704 -17.45 -25.98 -18.44
N SER A 705 -16.25 -26.25 -18.96
CA SER A 705 -15.03 -26.47 -18.17
C SER A 705 -14.34 -25.15 -17.79
N GLN A 706 -13.34 -25.20 -16.91
CA GLN A 706 -12.58 -24.01 -16.50
C GLN A 706 -11.84 -23.31 -17.66
N ASN A 707 -11.54 -24.04 -18.74
CA ASN A 707 -10.90 -23.46 -19.93
C ASN A 707 -11.91 -22.79 -20.87
N GLU A 708 -13.20 -23.00 -20.64
CA GLU A 708 -14.34 -22.53 -21.42
C GLU A 708 -15.15 -21.48 -20.66
N THR A 709 -14.79 -21.24 -19.39
CA THR A 709 -15.38 -20.17 -18.60
C THR A 709 -14.76 -18.84 -19.02
N PHE A 710 -15.60 -17.93 -19.49
CA PHE A 710 -15.25 -16.54 -19.66
C PHE A 710 -15.62 -15.80 -18.37
N SER A 711 -14.76 -15.96 -17.36
CA SER A 711 -14.99 -15.39 -16.03
C SER A 711 -14.52 -13.94 -15.94
N ASN A 712 -14.90 -13.23 -14.88
CA ASN A 712 -14.46 -11.86 -14.59
C ASN A 712 -12.94 -11.67 -14.77
N LEU A 713 -12.12 -12.62 -14.30
CA LEU A 713 -10.67 -12.57 -14.49
C LEU A 713 -10.23 -12.74 -15.96
N ARG A 714 -10.93 -13.55 -16.76
CA ARG A 714 -10.62 -13.71 -18.20
C ARG A 714 -10.98 -12.46 -18.99
N GLU A 715 -12.08 -11.82 -18.64
CA GLU A 715 -12.50 -10.55 -19.21
C GLU A 715 -11.49 -9.44 -18.87
N TRP A 716 -11.03 -9.39 -17.62
CA TRP A 716 -9.95 -8.49 -17.22
C TRP A 716 -8.63 -8.80 -17.93
N GLU A 717 -8.20 -10.06 -17.97
CA GLU A 717 -6.94 -10.47 -18.63
C GLU A 717 -6.94 -10.20 -20.13
N SER A 718 -8.12 -10.10 -20.75
CA SER A 718 -8.28 -9.84 -22.19
C SER A 718 -7.65 -8.51 -22.62
N ARG A 719 -7.65 -7.49 -21.74
CA ARG A 719 -6.98 -6.20 -21.94
C ARG A 719 -5.46 -6.31 -22.10
N THR A 720 -4.89 -7.40 -21.60
CA THR A 720 -3.44 -7.62 -21.60
C THR A 720 -3.04 -8.67 -22.61
N TRP A 721 -3.85 -9.72 -22.79
CA TRP A 721 -3.45 -10.92 -23.53
C TRP A 721 -4.35 -11.28 -24.71
N GLY A 722 -5.52 -10.64 -24.86
CA GLY A 722 -6.62 -11.19 -25.66
C GLY A 722 -7.06 -12.53 -25.06
N LYS A 723 -7.12 -13.58 -25.86
CA LYS A 723 -7.37 -14.93 -25.32
C LYS A 723 -6.16 -15.47 -24.56
N TYR A 724 -6.28 -15.62 -23.25
CA TYR A 724 -5.17 -16.04 -22.39
C TYR A 724 -4.53 -17.36 -22.86
N LEU A 725 -5.33 -18.40 -23.13
CA LEU A 725 -4.81 -19.72 -23.51
C LEU A 725 -4.11 -19.71 -24.88
N GLU A 726 -4.57 -18.88 -25.81
CA GLU A 726 -4.04 -18.77 -27.18
C GLU A 726 -3.11 -17.58 -27.39
N ARG A 727 -2.65 -16.90 -26.34
CA ARG A 727 -1.67 -15.79 -26.43
C ARG A 727 -0.37 -16.12 -27.16
N SER A 728 -0.09 -17.40 -27.39
CA SER A 728 1.08 -17.87 -28.15
C SER A 728 0.83 -17.98 -29.66
N SER A 729 -0.42 -17.83 -30.12
CA SER A 729 -0.79 -17.72 -31.54
C SER A 729 -0.25 -16.43 -32.15
N VAL A 730 -0.23 -15.34 -31.38
CA VAL A 730 0.39 -14.07 -31.75
C VAL A 730 1.88 -14.28 -32.08
N PRO A 731 2.34 -13.93 -33.30
CA PRO A 731 3.75 -14.07 -33.66
C PRO A 731 4.67 -13.33 -32.69
N ALA A 732 5.66 -14.02 -32.12
CA ALA A 732 6.59 -13.46 -31.12
C ALA A 732 7.38 -12.20 -31.58
N ALA A 733 7.35 -11.87 -32.87
CA ALA A 733 7.94 -10.64 -33.42
C ALA A 733 7.06 -9.39 -33.21
N LEU A 734 5.74 -9.57 -33.03
CA LEU A 734 4.77 -8.50 -32.78
C LEU A 734 4.67 -8.18 -31.28
N GLY A 735 4.92 -9.17 -30.41
CA GLY A 735 4.84 -9.02 -28.97
C GLY A 735 3.56 -9.65 -28.45
N ILE A 736 2.87 -8.94 -27.55
CA ILE A 736 1.52 -9.29 -27.12
C ILE A 736 0.59 -8.32 -27.85
N ILE A 737 -0.52 -8.85 -28.38
CA ILE A 737 -1.59 -8.05 -28.98
C ILE A 737 -2.85 -8.42 -28.20
N ASP A 738 -3.33 -7.46 -27.40
CA ASP A 738 -4.60 -7.60 -26.68
C ASP A 738 -5.80 -7.30 -27.60
N PHE A 739 -7.00 -7.61 -27.10
CA PHE A 739 -8.24 -7.38 -27.86
C PHE A 739 -8.49 -5.90 -28.14
N GLY A 740 -8.06 -4.99 -27.26
CA GLY A 740 -8.24 -3.55 -27.45
C GLY A 740 -7.34 -2.99 -28.55
N GLU A 741 -6.07 -3.38 -28.57
CA GLU A 741 -5.14 -3.04 -29.66
C GLU A 741 -5.65 -3.58 -31.00
N ASP A 742 -6.17 -4.79 -31.02
CA ASP A 742 -6.73 -5.42 -32.21
C ASP A 742 -8.00 -4.70 -32.72
N ALA A 743 -8.98 -4.45 -31.84
CA ALA A 743 -10.21 -3.72 -32.17
C ALA A 743 -9.90 -2.32 -32.70
N MET A 744 -8.94 -1.60 -32.08
CA MET A 744 -8.50 -0.30 -32.59
C MET A 744 -7.90 -0.39 -33.99
N ASN A 745 -7.12 -1.44 -34.28
CA ASN A 745 -6.55 -1.67 -35.60
C ASN A 745 -7.66 -1.98 -36.62
N ALA A 746 -8.62 -2.85 -36.29
CA ALA A 746 -9.76 -3.17 -37.15
C ALA A 746 -10.56 -1.90 -37.51
N TYR A 747 -10.91 -1.07 -36.51
CA TYR A 747 -11.54 0.23 -36.75
C TYR A 747 -10.75 1.13 -37.71
N MET A 748 -9.42 1.19 -37.53
CA MET A 748 -8.55 1.98 -38.39
C MET A 748 -8.51 1.45 -39.83
N GLU A 749 -8.51 0.13 -40.01
CA GLU A 749 -8.41 -0.52 -41.32
C GLU A 749 -9.74 -0.44 -42.08
N GLU A 750 -10.86 -0.75 -41.42
CA GLU A 750 -12.19 -0.81 -42.05
C GLU A 750 -12.78 0.57 -42.35
N THR A 751 -12.62 1.52 -41.43
CA THR A 751 -13.27 2.83 -41.56
C THR A 751 -12.30 3.96 -41.98
N GLY A 752 -10.98 3.71 -41.92
CA GLY A 752 -9.95 4.71 -42.17
C GLY A 752 -9.81 5.75 -41.05
N MET A 753 -10.26 5.41 -39.83
CA MET A 753 -10.09 6.24 -38.63
C MET A 753 -8.63 6.42 -38.23
N SER A 754 -8.36 7.46 -37.43
CA SER A 754 -7.08 7.59 -36.72
C SER A 754 -7.16 6.88 -35.36
N LEU A 755 -6.00 6.52 -34.77
CA LEU A 755 -5.95 5.83 -33.48
C LEU A 755 -6.79 6.49 -32.38
N VAL A 756 -6.83 7.82 -32.30
CA VAL A 756 -7.65 8.53 -31.31
C VAL A 756 -9.15 8.33 -31.58
N GLN A 757 -9.55 8.34 -32.85
CA GLN A 757 -10.95 8.10 -33.21
C GLN A 757 -11.35 6.63 -33.00
N ALA A 758 -10.42 5.69 -33.16
CA ALA A 758 -10.65 4.28 -32.88
C ALA A 758 -10.81 4.04 -31.37
N LYS A 759 -10.02 4.70 -30.52
CA LYS A 759 -10.23 4.71 -29.06
C LYS A 759 -11.60 5.26 -28.68
N ASP A 760 -11.96 6.41 -29.25
CA ASP A 760 -13.28 7.01 -29.01
C ASP A 760 -14.41 6.09 -29.49
N ALA A 761 -14.21 5.32 -30.57
CA ALA A 761 -15.19 4.38 -31.08
C ALA A 761 -15.44 3.21 -30.11
N ILE A 762 -14.38 2.59 -29.55
CA ILE A 762 -14.53 1.54 -28.52
C ILE A 762 -15.28 2.07 -27.29
N TYR A 763 -15.00 3.31 -26.88
CA TYR A 763 -15.76 3.96 -25.80
C TYR A 763 -17.24 4.17 -26.18
N ASP A 764 -17.51 4.64 -27.41
CA ASP A 764 -18.87 4.83 -27.92
C ASP A 764 -19.62 3.49 -27.97
N ASP A 765 -18.97 2.37 -28.36
CA ASP A 765 -19.56 1.03 -28.35
C ASP A 765 -20.03 0.66 -26.95
N PHE A 766 -19.16 0.84 -25.94
CA PHE A 766 -19.51 0.64 -24.53
C PHE A 766 -20.74 1.45 -24.12
N VAL A 767 -20.79 2.74 -24.48
CA VAL A 767 -21.90 3.65 -24.15
C VAL A 767 -23.20 3.26 -24.86
N GLU A 768 -23.13 2.79 -26.11
CA GLU A 768 -24.31 2.50 -26.93
C GLU A 768 -25.01 1.19 -26.57
N LYS A 769 -24.34 0.26 -25.85
CA LYS A 769 -24.92 -1.01 -25.37
C LYS A 769 -26.22 -0.86 -24.58
N SER A 770 -26.18 -0.07 -23.51
CA SER A 770 -27.30 0.06 -22.58
C SER A 770 -27.27 1.38 -21.81
N GLN A 771 -28.40 1.72 -21.18
CA GLN A 771 -28.46 2.92 -20.32
C GLN A 771 -27.55 2.78 -19.09
N ASP A 772 -27.48 1.59 -18.50
CA ASP A 772 -26.66 1.32 -17.31
C ASP A 772 -25.16 1.45 -17.67
N SER A 773 -24.76 0.98 -18.85
CA SER A 773 -23.41 1.18 -19.36
C SER A 773 -23.10 2.67 -19.62
N ALA A 774 -24.03 3.40 -20.25
CA ALA A 774 -23.87 4.85 -20.45
C ALA A 774 -23.71 5.62 -19.13
N ASP A 775 -24.50 5.29 -18.11
CA ASP A 775 -24.45 5.92 -16.78
C ASP A 775 -23.13 5.57 -16.06
N ARG A 776 -22.64 4.32 -16.19
CA ARG A 776 -21.33 3.88 -15.68
C ARG A 776 -20.19 4.64 -16.37
N MET A 777 -20.20 4.74 -17.70
CA MET A 777 -19.16 5.43 -18.46
C MET A 777 -19.14 6.94 -18.19
N GLU A 778 -20.28 7.56 -17.90
CA GLU A 778 -20.34 8.96 -17.41
C GLU A 778 -19.68 9.08 -16.03
N LYS A 779 -19.91 8.10 -15.15
CA LYS A 779 -19.37 8.09 -13.79
C LYS A 779 -17.86 7.82 -13.74
N ILE A 780 -17.35 6.85 -14.51
CA ILE A 780 -15.91 6.54 -14.64
C ILE A 780 -15.11 7.79 -15.02
N ASN A 781 -15.67 8.60 -15.93
CA ASN A 781 -15.01 9.79 -16.48
C ASN A 781 -15.37 11.10 -15.74
N GLU A 782 -16.06 11.04 -14.60
CA GLU A 782 -16.54 12.23 -13.87
C GLU A 782 -15.38 13.13 -13.40
N PHE A 783 -14.36 12.54 -12.77
CA PHE A 783 -13.19 13.25 -12.24
C PHE A 783 -12.09 13.43 -13.30
N ASN A 784 -11.87 12.39 -14.12
CA ASN A 784 -10.92 12.42 -15.23
C ASN A 784 -11.58 11.94 -16.52
N PHE A 785 -11.70 12.83 -17.51
CA PHE A 785 -12.40 12.55 -18.76
C PHE A 785 -11.79 11.42 -19.61
N ASP A 786 -10.55 11.02 -19.33
CA ASP A 786 -9.80 9.99 -20.07
C ASP A 786 -9.54 8.74 -19.21
N ASN A 787 -10.28 8.57 -18.09
CA ASN A 787 -10.05 7.49 -17.13
C ASN A 787 -10.23 6.11 -17.78
N PHE A 788 -11.35 5.89 -18.46
CA PHE A 788 -11.62 4.63 -19.18
C PHE A 788 -10.49 4.25 -20.15
N ASN A 789 -10.03 5.22 -20.96
CA ASN A 789 -8.97 5.00 -21.94
C ASN A 789 -7.60 4.71 -21.32
N ARG A 790 -7.37 5.12 -20.07
CA ARG A 790 -6.12 4.87 -19.34
C ARG A 790 -6.14 3.51 -18.66
N THR A 791 -7.27 3.11 -18.08
CA THR A 791 -7.30 2.00 -17.10
C THR A 791 -8.08 0.78 -17.59
N LEU A 792 -9.17 0.97 -18.35
CA LEU A 792 -10.14 -0.08 -18.69
C LEU A 792 -10.21 -0.44 -20.18
N ILE A 793 -9.58 0.33 -21.07
CA ILE A 793 -9.61 0.02 -22.51
C ILE A 793 -9.07 -1.38 -22.81
N GLY A 794 -9.80 -2.14 -23.64
CA GLY A 794 -9.45 -3.51 -24.03
C GLY A 794 -10.06 -4.61 -23.16
N VAL A 795 -10.78 -4.26 -22.11
CA VAL A 795 -11.55 -5.21 -21.26
C VAL A 795 -12.89 -5.52 -21.94
N ALA A 796 -13.32 -6.78 -21.92
CA ALA A 796 -14.72 -7.16 -22.19
C ALA A 796 -15.59 -6.78 -20.97
N ASP A 797 -16.82 -6.34 -21.19
CA ASP A 797 -17.72 -5.84 -20.16
C ASP A 797 -18.40 -6.99 -19.40
N PRO A 798 -18.01 -7.28 -18.14
CA PRO A 798 -18.55 -8.39 -17.33
C PRO A 798 -19.99 -8.19 -16.87
N THR A 799 -20.67 -7.20 -17.43
CA THR A 799 -22.08 -6.91 -17.15
C THR A 799 -22.95 -6.99 -18.40
N SER A 800 -22.39 -7.43 -19.53
CA SER A 800 -23.05 -7.53 -20.83
C SER A 800 -22.53 -8.76 -21.58
N ASP A 801 -23.43 -9.64 -22.00
CA ASP A 801 -23.11 -10.86 -22.75
C ASP A 801 -22.61 -10.62 -24.19
N ASP A 802 -22.56 -9.35 -24.62
CA ASP A 802 -22.16 -8.86 -25.94
C ASP A 802 -21.57 -7.44 -25.73
N SER A 803 -20.24 -7.33 -25.82
CA SER A 803 -19.49 -6.15 -25.39
C SER A 803 -19.29 -5.09 -26.45
N ASP A 804 -19.34 -5.45 -27.73
CA ASP A 804 -19.33 -4.50 -28.85
C ASP A 804 -20.70 -4.31 -29.53
N GLY A 805 -21.69 -5.13 -29.17
CA GLY A 805 -23.08 -4.99 -29.59
C GLY A 805 -23.35 -5.50 -31.00
N ASP A 806 -22.50 -6.38 -31.55
CA ASP A 806 -22.65 -6.91 -32.90
C ASP A 806 -23.65 -8.09 -33.01
N GLY A 807 -24.03 -8.67 -31.87
CA GLY A 807 -25.03 -9.73 -31.73
C GLY A 807 -24.48 -11.15 -31.59
N ILE A 808 -23.16 -11.33 -31.56
CA ILE A 808 -22.50 -12.55 -31.09
C ILE A 808 -22.16 -12.38 -29.59
N THR A 809 -22.14 -13.48 -28.83
CA THR A 809 -21.81 -13.40 -27.40
C THR A 809 -20.31 -13.46 -27.16
N ASP A 810 -19.79 -12.65 -26.22
CA ASP A 810 -18.36 -12.54 -25.93
C ASP A 810 -17.73 -13.90 -25.59
N GLY A 811 -18.44 -14.74 -24.83
CA GLY A 811 -17.98 -16.08 -24.47
C GLY A 811 -17.77 -16.99 -25.69
N TRP A 812 -18.59 -16.87 -26.74
CA TRP A 812 -18.38 -17.60 -28.01
C TRP A 812 -17.16 -17.07 -28.76
N GLU A 813 -17.01 -15.75 -28.82
CA GLU A 813 -15.88 -15.12 -29.50
C GLU A 813 -14.57 -15.41 -28.78
N TYR A 814 -14.54 -15.35 -27.46
CA TYR A 814 -13.40 -15.76 -26.65
C TYR A 814 -13.09 -17.25 -26.85
N CYS A 815 -14.13 -18.10 -26.95
CA CYS A 815 -14.00 -19.53 -27.18
C CYS A 815 -13.22 -19.87 -28.44
N TYR A 816 -13.36 -19.08 -29.50
CA TYR A 816 -12.72 -19.36 -30.79
C TYR A 816 -11.69 -18.31 -31.24
N ALA A 817 -11.39 -17.31 -30.39
CA ALA A 817 -10.40 -16.30 -30.69
C ALA A 817 -9.00 -16.90 -30.95
N LEU A 818 -8.55 -16.83 -32.21
CA LEU A 818 -7.23 -17.25 -32.66
C LEU A 818 -6.59 -16.15 -33.49
N TYR A 819 -5.37 -15.73 -33.13
CA TYR A 819 -4.70 -14.64 -33.82
C TYR A 819 -3.94 -15.11 -35.07
N GLY A 820 -4.12 -14.39 -36.19
CA GLY A 820 -3.28 -14.55 -37.38
C GLY A 820 -3.61 -15.78 -38.22
N MET A 821 -4.89 -16.09 -38.39
CA MET A 821 -5.37 -17.16 -39.27
C MET A 821 -5.10 -16.86 -40.75
N GLU A 822 -5.27 -17.85 -41.63
CA GLU A 822 -4.77 -17.77 -43.02
C GLU A 822 -5.53 -16.75 -43.89
N ASP A 823 -6.76 -16.35 -43.53
CA ASP A 823 -7.52 -15.39 -44.32
C ASP A 823 -6.93 -13.98 -44.27
N THR A 824 -7.18 -13.23 -45.34
CA THR A 824 -6.77 -11.83 -45.44
C THR A 824 -7.39 -10.91 -44.39
N THR A 825 -8.59 -11.19 -43.89
CA THR A 825 -9.25 -10.40 -42.83
C THR A 825 -8.69 -10.74 -41.45
N THR A 826 -8.16 -11.94 -41.23
CA THR A 826 -7.68 -12.41 -39.92
C THR A 826 -6.15 -12.50 -39.77
N ILE A 827 -5.37 -12.36 -40.85
CA ILE A 827 -3.91 -12.57 -40.83
C ILE A 827 -3.15 -11.65 -39.86
N ASN A 828 -3.70 -10.48 -39.53
CA ASN A 828 -3.16 -9.58 -38.52
C ASN A 828 -4.20 -9.22 -37.44
N HIS A 829 -5.21 -10.06 -37.26
CA HIS A 829 -6.30 -9.85 -36.30
C HIS A 829 -6.57 -11.12 -35.49
N TRP A 830 -7.28 -10.98 -34.37
CA TRP A 830 -7.97 -12.12 -33.77
C TRP A 830 -9.15 -12.49 -34.68
N ALA A 831 -9.35 -13.78 -34.92
CA ALA A 831 -10.43 -14.26 -35.79
C ALA A 831 -11.82 -13.92 -35.24
N SER A 832 -11.95 -13.90 -33.92
CA SER A 832 -13.08 -13.39 -33.15
C SER A 832 -12.54 -12.65 -31.93
N ASN A 833 -13.21 -11.59 -31.49
CA ASN A 833 -12.74 -10.64 -30.51
C ASN A 833 -13.95 -9.90 -29.89
N PRO A 834 -14.28 -10.17 -28.62
CA PRO A 834 -15.44 -9.64 -27.89
C PRO A 834 -15.68 -8.11 -27.90
N ILE A 835 -14.71 -7.32 -28.36
CA ILE A 835 -14.80 -5.86 -28.36
C ILE A 835 -14.52 -5.27 -29.76
N ASN A 836 -14.63 -6.09 -30.81
CA ASN A 836 -14.40 -5.72 -32.19
C ASN A 836 -15.62 -6.06 -33.07
N PRO A 837 -16.54 -5.11 -33.30
CA PRO A 837 -17.82 -5.39 -33.97
C PRO A 837 -17.70 -5.62 -35.49
N TRP A 838 -16.48 -5.77 -36.02
CA TRP A 838 -16.19 -5.99 -37.43
C TRP A 838 -15.87 -7.44 -37.75
N ASP A 839 -15.54 -8.26 -36.76
CA ASP A 839 -15.17 -9.65 -36.99
C ASP A 839 -16.37 -10.58 -37.26
N VAL A 840 -17.62 -10.14 -37.04
CA VAL A 840 -18.82 -10.80 -37.58
C VAL A 840 -18.74 -11.12 -39.07
N ASP A 841 -17.98 -10.30 -39.82
CA ASP A 841 -17.76 -10.42 -41.26
C ASP A 841 -16.44 -11.16 -41.62
N TYR A 842 -15.66 -11.62 -40.63
CA TYR A 842 -14.43 -12.40 -40.85
C TYR A 842 -14.74 -13.87 -41.11
N ASP A 843 -13.89 -14.52 -41.92
CA ASP A 843 -13.92 -15.95 -42.24
C ASP A 843 -12.47 -16.43 -42.10
N GLY A 844 -12.10 -16.87 -40.89
CA GLY A 844 -10.70 -17.08 -40.53
C GLY A 844 -10.08 -18.33 -41.16
N ASP A 845 -10.86 -19.39 -41.27
CA ASP A 845 -10.46 -20.71 -41.74
C ASP A 845 -10.67 -20.93 -43.26
N GLN A 846 -11.31 -19.99 -43.95
CA GLN A 846 -11.56 -19.99 -45.40
C GLN A 846 -12.37 -21.19 -45.87
N ASP A 847 -13.38 -21.57 -45.10
CA ASP A 847 -14.19 -22.75 -45.35
C ASP A 847 -15.45 -22.47 -46.21
N GLY A 848 -15.67 -21.19 -46.54
CA GLY A 848 -16.69 -20.72 -47.46
C GLY A 848 -16.63 -21.30 -48.89
N TRP A 849 -17.53 -20.83 -49.75
CA TRP A 849 -17.56 -21.26 -51.15
C TRP A 849 -16.74 -20.33 -52.05
N TYR A 850 -15.43 -20.60 -52.09
CA TYR A 850 -14.45 -19.93 -52.94
C TYR A 850 -14.36 -20.55 -54.35
N GLU A 851 -13.83 -19.78 -55.32
CA GLU A 851 -13.59 -20.18 -56.72
C GLU A 851 -14.83 -20.49 -57.57
N ARG A 852 -16.00 -19.94 -57.18
CA ARG A 852 -17.28 -20.14 -57.87
C ARG A 852 -17.24 -19.83 -59.36
N THR A 853 -17.81 -20.72 -60.16
CA THR A 853 -17.97 -20.58 -61.61
C THR A 853 -19.35 -20.08 -62.01
N ALA A 854 -19.51 -19.63 -63.26
CA ALA A 854 -20.80 -19.15 -63.76
C ALA A 854 -21.85 -20.27 -63.99
N PHE A 855 -21.46 -21.54 -63.83
CA PHE A 855 -22.35 -22.69 -63.97
C PHE A 855 -22.89 -23.17 -62.63
N ASP A 856 -22.27 -22.74 -61.53
CA ASP A 856 -22.57 -23.19 -60.18
C ASP A 856 -23.94 -22.68 -59.72
N ILE A 857 -24.77 -23.58 -59.21
CA ILE A 857 -26.11 -23.31 -58.71
C ILE A 857 -26.09 -23.40 -57.17
N PRO A 858 -26.28 -22.29 -56.44
CA PRO A 858 -26.40 -22.33 -54.99
C PRO A 858 -27.61 -23.13 -54.52
N ALA A 859 -27.45 -23.78 -53.37
CA ALA A 859 -28.54 -24.46 -52.68
C ALA A 859 -29.59 -23.46 -52.16
N ASP A 860 -30.79 -23.97 -51.85
CA ASP A 860 -31.80 -23.17 -51.16
C ASP A 860 -31.24 -22.77 -49.78
N GLN A 861 -31.32 -21.48 -49.42
CA GLN A 861 -30.79 -20.96 -48.16
C GLN A 861 -31.85 -21.01 -47.06
N GLY A 862 -31.48 -21.32 -45.82
CA GLY A 862 -32.41 -21.50 -44.72
C GLY A 862 -31.72 -21.95 -43.44
N THR A 863 -32.49 -22.39 -42.46
CA THR A 863 -31.98 -22.84 -41.16
C THR A 863 -32.39 -24.27 -40.89
N TRP A 864 -31.49 -25.05 -40.31
CA TRP A 864 -31.76 -26.39 -39.83
C TRP A 864 -32.24 -26.38 -38.38
N SER A 865 -33.24 -27.21 -38.06
CA SER A 865 -33.68 -27.42 -36.68
C SER A 865 -34.15 -28.85 -36.49
N GLY A 866 -33.38 -29.65 -35.74
CA GLY A 866 -33.67 -31.06 -35.48
C GLY A 866 -33.84 -31.86 -36.78
N ARG A 867 -32.89 -31.73 -37.73
CA ARG A 867 -32.88 -32.36 -39.06
C ARG A 867 -34.04 -31.94 -39.98
N VAL A 868 -34.64 -30.78 -39.72
CA VAL A 868 -35.69 -30.19 -40.56
C VAL A 868 -35.24 -28.85 -41.11
N PHE A 869 -35.10 -28.78 -42.43
CA PHE A 869 -34.76 -27.54 -43.13
C PHE A 869 -35.96 -26.60 -43.26
N THR A 870 -35.78 -25.34 -42.87
CA THR A 870 -36.75 -24.26 -43.09
C THR A 870 -36.18 -23.24 -44.08
N PRO A 871 -36.69 -23.19 -45.32
CA PRO A 871 -36.19 -22.25 -46.33
C PRO A 871 -36.42 -20.78 -45.94
N SER A 872 -35.39 -19.96 -46.13
CA SER A 872 -35.44 -18.50 -45.99
C SER A 872 -36.02 -17.83 -47.25
N THR A 873 -36.21 -16.51 -47.19
CA THR A 873 -36.53 -15.72 -48.39
C THR A 873 -35.30 -15.27 -49.18
N ASP A 874 -34.11 -15.50 -48.63
CA ASP A 874 -32.85 -15.06 -49.20
C ASP A 874 -32.39 -16.02 -50.29
N VAL A 875 -31.90 -15.46 -51.38
CA VAL A 875 -31.55 -16.22 -52.58
C VAL A 875 -30.20 -15.74 -53.10
N ILE A 876 -29.19 -16.58 -52.92
CA ILE A 876 -27.87 -16.38 -53.52
C ILE A 876 -28.02 -16.57 -55.04
N GLN A 877 -27.58 -15.56 -55.80
CA GLN A 877 -27.68 -15.61 -57.25
C GLN A 877 -26.56 -16.49 -57.84
N PRO A 878 -26.86 -17.28 -58.89
CA PRO A 878 -25.83 -17.96 -59.68
C PRO A 878 -24.87 -16.92 -60.29
N GLY A 879 -23.56 -17.09 -60.13
CA GLY A 879 -22.58 -16.12 -60.59
C GLY A 879 -21.14 -16.37 -60.12
N LEU A 880 -20.21 -15.57 -60.66
CA LEU A 880 -18.81 -15.55 -60.23
C LEU A 880 -18.67 -14.68 -58.97
N GLY A 881 -17.87 -15.15 -58.02
CA GLY A 881 -17.52 -14.43 -56.79
C GLY A 881 -17.53 -15.35 -55.59
N ASP A 882 -16.55 -15.19 -54.72
CA ASP A 882 -16.40 -15.99 -53.50
C ASP A 882 -17.52 -15.66 -52.50
N LEU A 883 -17.90 -16.64 -51.71
CA LEU A 883 -18.84 -16.51 -50.60
C LEU A 883 -18.11 -16.91 -49.32
N PRO A 884 -17.57 -15.96 -48.54
CA PRO A 884 -17.04 -16.29 -47.24
C PRO A 884 -18.17 -16.78 -46.32
N PHE A 885 -17.86 -17.71 -45.44
CA PHE A 885 -18.72 -18.17 -44.38
C PHE A 885 -18.24 -17.50 -43.10
N THR A 886 -18.90 -16.40 -42.75
CA THR A 886 -18.36 -15.49 -41.74
C THR A 886 -18.72 -15.95 -40.32
N ASN A 887 -18.04 -15.44 -39.30
CA ASN A 887 -18.34 -15.71 -37.89
C ASN A 887 -19.84 -15.63 -37.56
N TRP A 888 -20.56 -14.63 -38.11
CA TRP A 888 -22.02 -14.53 -37.97
C TRP A 888 -22.76 -15.76 -38.51
N MET A 889 -22.37 -16.23 -39.70
CA MET A 889 -22.98 -17.40 -40.32
C MET A 889 -22.64 -18.67 -39.55
N GLU A 890 -21.46 -18.75 -38.96
CA GLU A 890 -21.05 -19.88 -38.15
C GLU A 890 -21.80 -19.95 -36.84
N TRP A 891 -21.94 -18.81 -36.16
CA TRP A 891 -22.81 -18.66 -35.00
C TRP A 891 -24.26 -19.11 -35.31
N ASP A 892 -24.84 -18.66 -36.43
CA ASP A 892 -26.19 -19.02 -36.84
C ASP A 892 -26.34 -20.54 -37.18
N ASN A 893 -25.27 -21.20 -37.65
CA ASN A 893 -25.27 -22.61 -38.04
C ASN A 893 -24.66 -23.56 -37.00
N GLN A 894 -24.23 -23.05 -35.83
CA GLN A 894 -23.60 -23.82 -34.74
C GLN A 894 -22.28 -24.49 -35.18
N THR A 895 -21.48 -23.77 -35.96
CA THR A 895 -20.16 -24.20 -36.45
C THR A 895 -19.04 -23.34 -35.84
N ARG A 896 -17.79 -23.59 -36.23
CA ARG A 896 -16.59 -23.07 -35.55
C ARG A 896 -15.68 -22.26 -36.49
N PRO A 897 -15.39 -20.98 -36.16
CA PRO A 897 -14.57 -20.08 -37.01
C PRO A 897 -13.10 -20.47 -37.09
N ASP A 898 -12.67 -21.42 -36.27
CA ASP A 898 -11.30 -21.90 -36.23
C ASP A 898 -11.10 -23.24 -36.97
N LEU A 899 -12.16 -23.85 -37.51
CA LEU A 899 -12.15 -25.17 -38.14
C LEU A 899 -13.07 -25.27 -39.37
N ASN A 900 -12.48 -25.63 -40.50
CA ASN A 900 -13.17 -25.68 -41.79
C ASN A 900 -14.18 -26.82 -42.01
N ASP A 901 -14.47 -27.61 -40.98
CA ASP A 901 -15.33 -28.81 -40.97
C ASP A 901 -15.66 -29.12 -39.50
N SER A 902 -16.77 -28.56 -39.02
CA SER A 902 -17.15 -28.54 -37.61
C SER A 902 -17.67 -29.87 -37.10
N ASP A 903 -18.45 -30.60 -37.91
CA ASP A 903 -19.00 -31.90 -37.54
C ASP A 903 -18.09 -33.09 -37.92
N GLY A 904 -17.01 -32.81 -38.66
CA GLY A 904 -15.95 -33.74 -38.98
C GLY A 904 -16.33 -34.74 -40.07
N ASP A 905 -17.27 -34.40 -40.94
CA ASP A 905 -17.76 -35.30 -41.99
C ASP A 905 -16.98 -35.24 -43.31
N SER A 906 -16.08 -34.27 -43.49
CA SER A 906 -15.16 -34.19 -44.65
C SER A 906 -14.08 -35.27 -44.62
N ILE A 907 -14.43 -36.54 -44.40
CA ILE A 907 -13.50 -37.69 -44.26
C ILE A 907 -13.26 -38.43 -45.58
N SER A 908 -14.06 -38.17 -46.61
CA SER A 908 -13.94 -38.85 -47.90
C SER A 908 -12.64 -38.50 -48.65
N TYR A 909 -12.13 -39.42 -49.46
CA TYR A 909 -10.90 -39.24 -50.26
C TYR A 909 -11.17 -39.31 -51.76
N THR A 910 -10.53 -38.40 -52.51
CA THR A 910 -10.57 -38.42 -53.98
C THR A 910 -9.32 -39.10 -54.55
N THR A 911 -9.52 -40.20 -55.31
CA THR A 911 -8.42 -40.96 -55.92
C THR A 911 -8.28 -40.69 -57.43
N THR A 912 -7.10 -40.24 -57.87
CA THR A 912 -6.81 -40.03 -59.29
C THR A 912 -5.98 -41.17 -59.87
N VAL A 913 -6.57 -41.94 -60.80
CA VAL A 913 -5.93 -43.08 -61.47
C VAL A 913 -5.54 -42.75 -62.92
N VAL A 914 -4.27 -42.95 -63.28
CA VAL A 914 -3.77 -42.71 -64.65
C VAL A 914 -3.07 -43.97 -65.19
N ASN A 915 -3.62 -44.53 -66.28
CA ASN A 915 -3.17 -45.80 -66.87
C ASN A 915 -3.19 -47.00 -65.90
N GLY A 916 -4.16 -47.05 -64.99
CA GLY A 916 -4.33 -48.15 -64.04
C GLY A 916 -3.36 -48.12 -62.84
N ALA A 917 -2.77 -46.96 -62.54
CA ALA A 917 -2.01 -46.72 -61.32
C ALA A 917 -2.50 -45.46 -60.63
N VAL A 918 -2.59 -45.50 -59.30
CA VAL A 918 -2.93 -44.32 -58.48
C VAL A 918 -1.80 -43.30 -58.58
N THR A 919 -2.17 -42.03 -58.76
CA THR A 919 -1.23 -40.91 -58.89
C THR A 919 -1.44 -39.81 -57.85
N ALA A 920 -2.62 -39.75 -57.24
CA ALA A 920 -2.99 -38.89 -56.13
C ALA A 920 -4.14 -39.55 -55.34
N HIS A 921 -4.16 -39.34 -54.04
CA HIS A 921 -5.17 -39.81 -53.11
C HIS A 921 -5.19 -38.81 -51.95
N ASP A 922 -6.04 -37.80 -52.09
CA ASP A 922 -6.06 -36.62 -51.23
C ASP A 922 -7.43 -36.56 -50.53
N ARG A 923 -7.45 -36.11 -49.27
CA ARG A 923 -8.69 -35.91 -48.50
C ARG A 923 -9.53 -34.83 -49.18
N ASP A 924 -10.82 -35.07 -49.33
CA ASP A 924 -11.76 -34.17 -49.98
C ASP A 924 -12.45 -33.28 -48.93
N PHE A 925 -12.02 -32.02 -48.83
CA PHE A 925 -12.65 -30.99 -47.99
C PHE A 925 -13.82 -30.31 -48.72
N ASN A 926 -14.57 -31.07 -49.50
CA ASN A 926 -15.69 -30.48 -50.23
C ASN A 926 -16.88 -30.23 -49.31
N LEU A 927 -17.06 -31.00 -48.23
CA LEU A 927 -18.06 -30.76 -47.18
C LEU A 927 -17.45 -29.89 -46.08
N SER A 928 -16.98 -28.69 -46.44
CA SER A 928 -16.68 -27.66 -45.45
C SER A 928 -17.97 -26.95 -45.06
N ASP A 929 -18.05 -26.39 -43.85
CA ASP A 929 -19.29 -25.85 -43.30
C ASP A 929 -19.96 -24.86 -44.26
N GLY A 930 -19.17 -23.92 -44.79
CA GLY A 930 -19.64 -22.96 -45.78
C GLY A 930 -20.11 -23.59 -47.11
N ARG A 931 -19.49 -24.66 -47.58
CA ARG A 931 -19.91 -25.37 -48.81
C ARG A 931 -21.16 -26.20 -48.61
N GLU A 932 -21.31 -26.80 -47.45
CA GLU A 932 -22.51 -27.52 -47.05
C GLU A 932 -23.73 -26.60 -47.08
N VAL A 933 -23.60 -25.40 -46.53
CA VAL A 933 -24.68 -24.39 -46.54
C VAL A 933 -24.90 -23.81 -47.94
N PHE A 934 -23.84 -23.38 -48.63
CA PHE A 934 -24.00 -22.63 -49.89
C PHE A 934 -24.19 -23.50 -51.13
N LYS A 935 -23.51 -24.65 -51.21
CA LYS A 935 -23.46 -25.51 -52.41
C LYS A 935 -24.38 -26.73 -52.29
N TYR A 936 -24.37 -27.43 -51.17
CA TYR A 936 -25.10 -28.70 -51.04
C TYR A 936 -26.47 -28.58 -50.39
N GLY A 937 -26.66 -27.56 -49.54
CA GLY A 937 -27.90 -27.34 -48.80
C GLY A 937 -28.12 -28.37 -47.71
N ILE A 938 -27.05 -28.74 -47.01
CA ILE A 938 -27.03 -29.72 -45.91
C ILE A 938 -26.66 -29.02 -44.59
N ASN A 939 -26.70 -29.72 -43.46
CA ASN A 939 -26.49 -29.14 -42.14
C ASN A 939 -25.02 -29.31 -41.68
N PRO A 940 -24.21 -28.24 -41.64
CA PRO A 940 -22.77 -28.34 -41.36
C PRO A 940 -22.39 -28.70 -39.91
N SER A 941 -23.39 -28.97 -39.07
CA SER A 941 -23.21 -29.35 -37.67
C SER A 941 -23.71 -30.77 -37.39
N ASP A 942 -24.10 -31.54 -38.43
CA ASP A 942 -24.68 -32.88 -38.30
C ASP A 942 -24.35 -33.77 -39.52
N ASN A 943 -23.37 -34.66 -39.35
CA ASN A 943 -22.84 -35.64 -40.31
C ASN A 943 -23.89 -36.63 -40.92
N ASP A 944 -25.16 -36.54 -40.50
CA ASP A 944 -26.33 -37.26 -41.05
C ASP A 944 -27.52 -36.28 -41.03
N THR A 945 -27.49 -35.34 -41.98
CA THR A 945 -28.32 -34.13 -42.03
C THR A 945 -29.81 -34.43 -41.94
N ASP A 946 -30.29 -35.48 -42.59
CA ASP A 946 -31.70 -35.84 -42.63
C ASP A 946 -32.10 -36.99 -41.68
N GLY A 947 -31.11 -37.68 -41.11
CA GLY A 947 -31.29 -38.69 -40.09
C GLY A 947 -31.74 -40.05 -40.56
N ASP A 948 -31.49 -40.37 -41.81
CA ASP A 948 -31.74 -41.67 -42.38
C ASP A 948 -30.61 -42.70 -42.12
N MET A 949 -29.65 -42.38 -41.25
CA MET A 949 -28.54 -43.26 -40.86
C MET A 949 -27.59 -43.63 -42.01
N ILE A 950 -27.59 -42.87 -43.11
CA ILE A 950 -26.51 -42.86 -44.08
C ILE A 950 -25.78 -41.53 -43.88
N PRO A 951 -24.44 -41.51 -43.78
CA PRO A 951 -23.74 -40.25 -43.54
C PRO A 951 -23.60 -39.42 -44.82
N ASP A 952 -23.64 -38.09 -44.65
CA ASP A 952 -23.65 -37.10 -45.72
C ASP A 952 -22.46 -37.27 -46.69
N TRP A 953 -21.27 -37.56 -46.15
CA TRP A 953 -20.06 -37.80 -46.95
C TRP A 953 -20.16 -39.01 -47.88
N TYR A 954 -20.88 -40.06 -47.49
CA TYR A 954 -21.07 -41.25 -48.33
C TYR A 954 -22.03 -40.92 -49.47
N GLU A 955 -23.10 -40.22 -49.16
CA GLU A 955 -24.10 -39.78 -50.13
C GLU A 955 -23.50 -38.80 -51.14
N TYR A 956 -22.69 -37.85 -50.67
CA TYR A 956 -21.89 -36.96 -51.52
C TYR A 956 -20.96 -37.76 -52.43
N ALA A 957 -20.16 -38.67 -51.89
CA ALA A 957 -19.22 -39.48 -52.69
C ALA A 957 -19.93 -40.34 -53.75
N LYS A 958 -21.14 -40.84 -53.47
CA LYS A 958 -21.91 -41.73 -54.37
C LYS A 958 -22.79 -40.99 -55.38
N ALA A 959 -23.42 -39.89 -55.00
CA ALA A 959 -24.56 -39.33 -55.73
C ALA A 959 -24.35 -37.93 -56.28
N TRP A 960 -23.37 -37.17 -55.76
CA TRP A 960 -23.14 -35.80 -56.20
C TRP A 960 -22.79 -35.73 -57.70
N ASN A 961 -23.55 -34.90 -58.43
CA ASN A 961 -23.39 -34.71 -59.86
C ASN A 961 -22.99 -33.26 -60.20
N GLU A 962 -21.69 -33.02 -60.25
CA GLU A 962 -21.06 -31.73 -60.58
C GLU A 962 -21.50 -31.15 -61.95
N SER A 963 -22.10 -31.94 -62.85
CA SER A 963 -22.60 -31.40 -64.13
C SER A 963 -23.95 -30.68 -64.01
N ASN A 964 -24.73 -31.00 -62.98
CA ASN A 964 -26.07 -30.47 -62.76
C ASN A 964 -26.27 -29.85 -61.36
N ASP A 965 -25.23 -29.83 -60.52
CA ASP A 965 -25.25 -29.39 -59.11
C ASP A 965 -26.42 -29.98 -58.32
N ASN A 966 -26.54 -31.31 -58.33
CA ASN A 966 -27.51 -32.03 -57.51
C ASN A 966 -27.08 -33.48 -57.23
N PHE A 967 -27.73 -34.10 -56.24
CA PHE A 967 -27.53 -35.50 -55.84
C PHE A 967 -28.35 -36.49 -56.69
N SER A 968 -28.44 -36.28 -58.01
CA SER A 968 -29.27 -37.12 -58.88
C SER A 968 -28.66 -37.38 -60.25
N SER A 969 -28.57 -38.67 -60.59
CA SER A 969 -27.96 -39.14 -61.83
C SER A 969 -28.85 -40.13 -62.57
N PHE A 970 -28.90 -40.02 -63.91
CA PHE A 970 -29.66 -40.95 -64.76
C PHE A 970 -28.76 -42.07 -65.26
N LEU A 971 -28.74 -43.19 -64.53
CA LEU A 971 -27.78 -44.28 -64.68
C LEU A 971 -28.43 -45.54 -65.31
N ARG A 972 -27.62 -46.40 -65.93
CA ARG A 972 -28.08 -47.67 -66.53
C ARG A 972 -27.74 -48.87 -65.63
N ILE A 973 -28.39 -48.90 -64.48
CA ILE A 973 -28.08 -49.81 -63.37
C ILE A 973 -29.20 -50.81 -63.09
N ARG A 974 -30.44 -50.50 -63.51
CA ARG A 974 -31.61 -51.30 -63.14
C ARG A 974 -31.66 -52.68 -63.79
N VAL A 975 -31.57 -53.73 -62.98
CA VAL A 975 -31.62 -55.15 -63.35
C VAL A 975 -32.96 -55.55 -63.95
N VAL A 976 -32.93 -56.14 -65.15
CA VAL A 976 -34.11 -56.77 -65.76
C VAL A 976 -34.13 -58.26 -65.42
N TRP A 977 -34.95 -58.61 -64.43
CA TRP A 977 -35.21 -59.99 -64.03
C TRP A 977 -35.99 -60.76 -65.09
N ILE A 978 -35.63 -62.02 -65.33
CA ILE A 978 -36.31 -62.90 -66.28
C ILE A 978 -36.99 -64.10 -65.61
N ASP A 979 -38.10 -64.56 -66.20
CA ASP A 979 -38.69 -65.85 -65.89
C ASP A 979 -37.82 -66.98 -66.47
N ALA A 980 -37.28 -67.83 -65.59
CA ALA A 980 -36.43 -68.96 -65.94
C ALA A 980 -37.04 -69.92 -66.97
N ALA A 981 -38.38 -70.00 -67.06
CA ALA A 981 -39.06 -70.90 -67.99
C ALA A 981 -39.24 -70.32 -69.40
N THR A 982 -39.35 -69.00 -69.53
CA THR A 982 -39.69 -68.34 -70.80
C THR A 982 -38.59 -67.43 -71.36
N GLY A 983 -37.70 -66.92 -70.51
CA GLY A 983 -36.73 -65.86 -70.83
C GLY A 983 -37.38 -64.49 -71.06
N GLY A 984 -38.65 -64.32 -70.67
CA GLY A 984 -39.36 -63.03 -70.68
C GLY A 984 -39.21 -62.29 -69.34
N PRO A 985 -39.65 -61.03 -69.23
CA PRO A 985 -39.51 -60.25 -68.00
C PRO A 985 -40.31 -60.86 -66.85
N CYS A 986 -39.79 -60.72 -65.63
CA CYS A 986 -40.50 -61.10 -64.42
C CYS A 986 -41.65 -60.15 -64.07
N ASP A 987 -42.74 -60.74 -63.59
CA ASP A 987 -43.90 -60.04 -63.06
C ASP A 987 -44.53 -60.85 -61.91
N THR A 988 -45.62 -60.35 -61.33
CA THR A 988 -46.26 -61.00 -60.17
C THR A 988 -46.89 -62.37 -60.48
N ASP A 989 -47.08 -62.72 -61.75
CA ASP A 989 -47.70 -63.97 -62.21
C ASP A 989 -46.66 -65.05 -62.59
N THR A 990 -45.35 -64.76 -62.49
CA THR A 990 -44.28 -65.75 -62.72
C THR A 990 -44.15 -66.73 -61.55
N ASN A 991 -43.42 -67.83 -61.76
CA ASN A 991 -43.19 -68.87 -60.72
C ASN A 991 -41.71 -68.98 -60.31
N SER A 992 -40.81 -68.25 -60.98
CA SER A 992 -39.37 -68.22 -60.73
C SER A 992 -38.79 -67.02 -61.47
N CYS A 993 -37.92 -66.26 -60.80
CA CYS A 993 -37.23 -65.10 -61.34
C CYS A 993 -35.73 -65.27 -61.14
N LEU A 994 -34.95 -64.89 -62.15
CA LEU A 994 -33.49 -64.92 -62.12
C LEU A 994 -32.92 -63.56 -62.53
N PRO A 995 -31.85 -63.06 -61.88
CA PRO A 995 -31.18 -61.80 -62.22
C PRO A 995 -30.21 -62.02 -63.40
N LEU A 996 -30.67 -62.68 -64.45
CA LEU A 996 -29.86 -63.05 -65.62
C LEU A 996 -30.60 -62.68 -66.90
N SER A 997 -29.92 -62.68 -68.05
CA SER A 997 -30.57 -62.58 -69.36
C SER A 997 -30.54 -63.92 -70.10
N GLN A 998 -31.58 -64.19 -70.90
CA GLN A 998 -31.66 -65.41 -71.71
C GLN A 998 -32.31 -65.14 -73.08
N GLN A 999 -31.67 -65.60 -74.16
CA GLN A 999 -32.24 -65.53 -75.51
C GLN A 999 -33.31 -66.61 -75.76
N GLY A 1000 -34.47 -66.46 -75.10
CA GLY A 1000 -35.61 -67.41 -75.12
C GLY A 1000 -35.34 -68.69 -74.31
N ALA A 1001 -36.36 -69.54 -74.12
CA ALA A 1001 -36.36 -70.72 -73.22
C ALA A 1001 -35.25 -71.80 -73.41
N SER A 1002 -34.35 -71.64 -74.38
CA SER A 1002 -33.19 -72.52 -74.60
C SER A 1002 -31.89 -71.76 -74.92
N GLY A 1003 -31.84 -70.46 -74.62
CA GLY A 1003 -30.65 -69.62 -74.79
C GLY A 1003 -29.61 -69.84 -73.69
N ALA A 1004 -28.37 -69.41 -73.91
CA ALA A 1004 -27.37 -69.30 -72.85
C ALA A 1004 -27.79 -68.23 -71.85
N LEU A 1005 -27.47 -68.44 -70.57
CA LEU A 1005 -27.64 -67.45 -69.51
C LEU A 1005 -26.47 -66.47 -69.58
N SER A 1006 -26.74 -65.19 -69.72
CA SER A 1006 -25.73 -64.11 -69.75
C SER A 1006 -26.02 -63.12 -68.61
N ARG A 1007 -25.10 -62.19 -68.32
CA ARG A 1007 -25.34 -61.07 -67.38
C ARG A 1007 -26.69 -60.39 -67.67
N PRO A 1008 -27.39 -59.88 -66.65
CA PRO A 1008 -28.69 -59.25 -66.83
C PRO A 1008 -28.64 -58.09 -67.83
N ASP A 1009 -29.74 -57.89 -68.55
CA ASP A 1009 -29.92 -56.65 -69.32
C ASP A 1009 -30.23 -55.53 -68.31
N LEU A 1010 -29.50 -54.41 -68.39
CA LEU A 1010 -29.73 -53.25 -67.52
C LEU A 1010 -30.56 -52.17 -68.22
N THR A 1011 -31.44 -51.51 -67.47
CA THR A 1011 -32.26 -50.39 -67.94
C THR A 1011 -31.90 -49.09 -67.24
N PHE A 1012 -32.24 -47.96 -67.86
CA PHE A 1012 -31.98 -46.65 -67.26
C PHE A 1012 -33.02 -46.31 -66.19
N THR A 1013 -32.54 -45.80 -65.07
CA THR A 1013 -33.32 -45.33 -63.93
C THR A 1013 -32.69 -44.06 -63.36
N TRP A 1014 -33.42 -43.35 -62.51
CA TRP A 1014 -32.83 -42.28 -61.71
C TRP A 1014 -32.28 -42.88 -60.42
N PHE A 1015 -31.03 -42.56 -60.12
CA PHE A 1015 -30.39 -42.77 -58.84
C PHE A 1015 -30.32 -41.43 -58.12
N THR A 1016 -30.83 -41.39 -56.90
CA THR A 1016 -30.86 -40.22 -56.02
C THR A 1016 -30.54 -40.72 -54.62
N LEU A 1017 -29.61 -40.04 -53.96
CA LEU A 1017 -29.20 -40.26 -52.58
C LEU A 1017 -28.67 -38.90 -52.10
N ASN A 1018 -29.55 -38.13 -51.49
CA ASN A 1018 -29.44 -36.71 -51.22
C ASN A 1018 -29.50 -36.51 -49.69
N PRO A 1019 -28.44 -35.96 -49.06
CA PRO A 1019 -28.35 -35.91 -47.60
C PRO A 1019 -29.41 -35.06 -46.88
N ALA A 1020 -30.26 -34.37 -47.64
CA ALA A 1020 -31.39 -33.60 -47.12
C ALA A 1020 -32.77 -34.26 -47.37
N ASP A 1021 -32.84 -35.48 -47.94
CA ASP A 1021 -34.09 -36.21 -48.22
C ASP A 1021 -34.08 -37.65 -47.65
N PRO A 1022 -34.61 -37.87 -46.43
CA PRO A 1022 -34.43 -39.12 -45.68
C PRO A 1022 -35.25 -40.29 -46.25
N LEU A 1023 -35.98 -40.05 -47.34
CA LEU A 1023 -36.77 -41.04 -48.03
C LEU A 1023 -35.92 -41.86 -49.00
N ASP A 1024 -34.80 -41.34 -49.47
CA ASP A 1024 -34.02 -41.99 -50.51
C ASP A 1024 -33.11 -43.12 -50.01
N ALA A 1025 -32.74 -43.18 -48.72
CA ALA A 1025 -32.23 -44.38 -48.05
C ALA A 1025 -33.10 -45.64 -48.27
N ASN A 1026 -34.41 -45.46 -48.44
CA ASN A 1026 -35.38 -46.55 -48.62
C ASN A 1026 -35.67 -46.88 -50.10
N LEU A 1027 -34.97 -46.23 -51.04
CA LEU A 1027 -35.08 -46.54 -52.46
C LEU A 1027 -34.18 -47.71 -52.83
N ASP A 1028 -34.59 -48.40 -53.89
CA ASP A 1028 -33.88 -49.50 -54.53
C ASP A 1028 -33.97 -49.25 -56.05
N PRO A 1029 -33.08 -48.40 -56.59
CA PRO A 1029 -33.13 -47.95 -57.97
C PRO A 1029 -32.61 -49.01 -58.95
N ASP A 1030 -31.58 -49.77 -58.58
CA ASP A 1030 -30.94 -50.77 -59.43
C ASP A 1030 -31.66 -52.14 -59.42
N GLN A 1031 -32.60 -52.35 -58.50
CA GLN A 1031 -33.45 -53.52 -58.43
C GLN A 1031 -32.70 -54.85 -58.33
N ASP A 1032 -31.70 -54.90 -57.47
CA ASP A 1032 -30.84 -56.06 -57.22
C ASP A 1032 -31.26 -56.92 -56.02
N GLY A 1033 -32.33 -56.55 -55.29
CA GLY A 1033 -32.92 -57.38 -54.23
C GLY A 1033 -33.49 -58.74 -54.67
N ASN A 1034 -34.55 -59.24 -54.02
CA ASN A 1034 -35.05 -60.60 -54.25
C ASN A 1034 -36.46 -60.65 -54.85
N TRP A 1035 -36.78 -61.71 -55.59
CA TRP A 1035 -38.15 -62.09 -55.94
C TRP A 1035 -38.60 -63.32 -55.15
N ASP A 1036 -39.39 -63.13 -54.09
CA ASP A 1036 -40.00 -64.24 -53.35
C ASP A 1036 -41.12 -64.88 -54.16
N CYS A 1037 -40.82 -66.03 -54.76
CA CYS A 1037 -41.74 -66.85 -55.55
C CYS A 1037 -42.28 -68.07 -54.79
N THR A 1038 -42.11 -68.15 -53.46
CA THR A 1038 -42.53 -69.32 -52.66
C THR A 1038 -44.07 -69.44 -52.50
N GLY A 1039 -44.81 -68.37 -52.84
CA GLY A 1039 -46.26 -68.24 -52.78
C GLY A 1039 -47.01 -68.64 -54.06
N ALA A 1040 -48.21 -68.07 -54.26
CA ALA A 1040 -49.05 -68.30 -55.46
C ALA A 1040 -48.73 -67.34 -56.64
N GLY A 1041 -47.60 -66.65 -56.54
CA GLY A 1041 -47.05 -65.64 -57.46
C GLY A 1041 -45.74 -65.11 -56.87
N CYS A 1042 -45.01 -64.28 -57.62
CA CYS A 1042 -43.75 -63.68 -57.17
C CYS A 1042 -43.98 -62.24 -56.65
N ALA A 1043 -43.27 -61.85 -55.59
CA ALA A 1043 -43.25 -60.48 -55.10
C ALA A 1043 -41.80 -60.00 -54.95
N TYR A 1044 -41.52 -58.78 -55.38
CA TYR A 1044 -40.21 -58.18 -55.24
C TYR A 1044 -40.00 -57.67 -53.81
N VAL A 1045 -38.86 -58.01 -53.23
CA VAL A 1045 -38.34 -57.57 -51.94
C VAL A 1045 -37.15 -56.66 -52.25
N PRO A 1046 -37.26 -55.36 -51.96
CA PRO A 1046 -36.19 -54.43 -52.29
C PRO A 1046 -34.95 -54.67 -51.41
N TYR A 1047 -33.80 -54.32 -51.95
CA TYR A 1047 -32.55 -54.15 -51.22
C TYR A 1047 -32.21 -52.67 -51.33
N THR A 1048 -32.48 -51.92 -50.27
CA THR A 1048 -32.47 -50.45 -50.35
C THR A 1048 -31.06 -49.89 -50.18
N ASN A 1049 -30.83 -48.65 -50.60
CA ASN A 1049 -29.56 -47.92 -50.39
C ASN A 1049 -29.02 -48.08 -48.95
N PHE A 1050 -29.88 -47.92 -47.93
CA PHE A 1050 -29.53 -48.14 -46.53
C PHE A 1050 -29.07 -49.58 -46.23
N GLN A 1051 -29.74 -50.57 -46.80
CA GLN A 1051 -29.38 -51.97 -46.61
C GLN A 1051 -28.05 -52.31 -47.28
N GLU A 1052 -27.75 -51.68 -48.42
CA GLU A 1052 -26.50 -51.82 -49.16
C GLU A 1052 -25.30 -51.22 -48.41
N PHE A 1053 -25.44 -50.00 -47.90
CA PHE A 1053 -24.40 -49.33 -47.10
C PHE A 1053 -23.99 -50.17 -45.88
N TYR A 1054 -24.95 -50.79 -45.20
CA TYR A 1054 -24.64 -51.68 -44.07
C TYR A 1054 -24.39 -53.14 -44.47
N ALA A 1055 -24.58 -53.50 -45.74
CA ALA A 1055 -24.62 -54.87 -46.26
C ALA A 1055 -25.47 -55.80 -45.36
N ILE A 1056 -26.78 -55.54 -45.29
CA ILE A 1056 -27.74 -56.26 -44.42
C ILE A 1056 -29.06 -56.65 -45.12
N THR A 1057 -29.57 -57.85 -44.89
CA THR A 1057 -30.91 -58.27 -45.37
C THR A 1057 -31.91 -58.56 -44.25
N ASN A 1058 -31.45 -58.55 -43.00
CA ASN A 1058 -32.28 -58.85 -41.84
C ASN A 1058 -33.41 -57.82 -41.64
N SER A 1059 -34.65 -58.31 -41.65
CA SER A 1059 -35.85 -57.48 -41.50
C SER A 1059 -35.94 -56.72 -40.17
N ASP A 1060 -35.26 -57.18 -39.12
CA ASP A 1060 -35.21 -56.49 -37.82
C ASP A 1060 -34.39 -55.19 -37.87
N TYR A 1061 -33.55 -55.04 -38.90
CA TYR A 1061 -32.66 -53.89 -39.11
C TYR A 1061 -32.81 -53.24 -40.49
N ALA A 1062 -33.79 -53.60 -41.30
CA ALA A 1062 -33.89 -53.20 -42.72
C ALA A 1062 -34.25 -51.72 -42.99
N SER A 1063 -34.26 -50.86 -41.98
CA SER A 1063 -34.47 -49.41 -42.13
C SER A 1063 -34.02 -48.68 -40.86
N PRO A 1064 -33.80 -47.36 -40.93
CA PRO A 1064 -33.36 -46.57 -39.77
C PRO A 1064 -34.34 -46.65 -38.59
N ASN A 1065 -35.64 -46.62 -38.90
CA ASN A 1065 -36.70 -46.79 -37.90
C ASN A 1065 -36.70 -48.19 -37.26
N ALA A 1066 -36.35 -49.23 -38.02
CA ALA A 1066 -36.23 -50.59 -37.49
C ALA A 1066 -35.04 -50.69 -36.53
N VAL A 1067 -33.89 -50.11 -36.89
CA VAL A 1067 -32.69 -50.05 -36.02
C VAL A 1067 -33.01 -49.36 -34.70
N ARG A 1068 -33.55 -48.13 -34.74
CA ARG A 1068 -33.88 -47.37 -33.52
C ARG A 1068 -34.91 -48.07 -32.62
N LEU A 1069 -35.82 -48.87 -33.20
CA LEU A 1069 -36.82 -49.66 -32.45
C LEU A 1069 -36.32 -51.03 -31.97
N SER A 1070 -35.18 -51.50 -32.45
CA SER A 1070 -34.62 -52.83 -32.12
C SER A 1070 -34.11 -52.90 -30.67
N GLY A 1071 -33.72 -51.76 -30.09
CA GLY A 1071 -33.07 -51.70 -28.78
C GLY A 1071 -31.65 -52.26 -28.77
N LEU A 1072 -30.97 -52.25 -29.93
CA LEU A 1072 -29.55 -52.57 -30.05
C LEU A 1072 -28.73 -51.62 -29.16
N ILE A 1073 -27.70 -52.17 -28.49
CA ILE A 1073 -26.85 -51.43 -27.55
C ILE A 1073 -25.41 -51.52 -28.03
N TYR A 1074 -24.74 -50.38 -28.11
CA TYR A 1074 -23.30 -50.26 -28.37
C TYR A 1074 -22.67 -49.40 -27.26
N ASP A 1075 -21.55 -49.88 -26.71
CA ASP A 1075 -20.84 -49.27 -25.58
C ASP A 1075 -21.71 -48.80 -24.38
N GLY A 1076 -22.81 -49.51 -24.11
CA GLY A 1076 -23.70 -49.23 -22.99
C GLY A 1076 -24.87 -48.29 -23.30
N GLU A 1077 -24.87 -47.64 -24.47
CA GLU A 1077 -25.93 -46.76 -24.95
C GLU A 1077 -26.78 -47.42 -26.05
N ILE A 1078 -28.01 -46.94 -26.23
CA ILE A 1078 -28.89 -47.40 -27.31
C ILE A 1078 -28.39 -46.83 -28.64
N VAL A 1079 -28.35 -47.64 -29.69
CA VAL A 1079 -27.97 -47.20 -31.04
C VAL A 1079 -29.03 -46.26 -31.60
N LEU A 1080 -28.65 -45.00 -31.82
CA LEU A 1080 -29.49 -43.93 -32.37
C LEU A 1080 -28.90 -43.28 -33.63
N GLU A 1081 -27.58 -43.31 -33.78
CA GLU A 1081 -26.82 -42.72 -34.90
C GLU A 1081 -26.19 -43.77 -35.82
N TRP A 1082 -25.83 -43.36 -37.03
CA TRP A 1082 -25.30 -44.24 -38.09
C TRP A 1082 -23.99 -44.93 -37.69
N TRP A 1083 -23.07 -44.21 -37.05
CA TRP A 1083 -21.74 -44.71 -36.67
C TRP A 1083 -21.84 -45.75 -35.56
N GLN A 1084 -22.78 -45.58 -34.62
CA GLN A 1084 -23.08 -46.57 -33.57
C GLN A 1084 -23.60 -47.87 -34.19
N PHE A 1085 -24.45 -47.76 -35.21
CA PHE A 1085 -24.97 -48.92 -35.92
C PHE A 1085 -23.89 -49.61 -36.75
N ARG A 1086 -23.06 -48.86 -37.50
CA ARG A 1086 -21.90 -49.38 -38.27
C ARG A 1086 -20.95 -50.15 -37.34
N ALA A 1087 -20.56 -49.53 -36.23
CA ALA A 1087 -19.65 -50.13 -35.26
C ALA A 1087 -20.24 -51.40 -34.61
N ALA A 1088 -21.53 -51.39 -34.25
CA ALA A 1088 -22.22 -52.55 -33.70
C ALA A 1088 -22.34 -53.71 -34.70
N MET A 1089 -22.55 -53.42 -35.99
CA MET A 1089 -22.66 -54.43 -37.05
C MET A 1089 -21.31 -55.04 -37.44
N LEU A 1090 -20.25 -54.24 -37.48
CA LEU A 1090 -18.90 -54.68 -37.86
C LEU A 1090 -18.07 -55.20 -36.67
N GLY A 1091 -18.58 -55.04 -35.44
CA GLY A 1091 -17.94 -55.49 -34.22
C GLY A 1091 -16.63 -54.76 -33.93
N LEU A 1092 -16.54 -53.48 -34.29
CA LEU A 1092 -15.33 -52.66 -34.11
C LEU A 1092 -15.00 -52.50 -32.62
N ASP A 1093 -13.73 -52.71 -32.25
CA ASP A 1093 -13.19 -52.45 -30.91
C ASP A 1093 -12.44 -51.11 -30.88
N GLU A 1094 -11.87 -50.74 -29.71
CA GLU A 1094 -11.10 -49.49 -29.53
C GLU A 1094 -9.94 -49.29 -30.53
N ASN A 1095 -9.53 -50.32 -31.30
CA ASN A 1095 -8.46 -50.23 -32.30
C ASN A 1095 -8.96 -50.45 -33.74
N GLY A 1096 -10.29 -50.47 -33.98
CA GLY A 1096 -10.89 -50.64 -35.31
C GLY A 1096 -10.64 -52.01 -35.96
N ALA A 1097 -10.05 -52.97 -35.25
CA ALA A 1097 -9.50 -54.20 -35.83
C ALA A 1097 -10.22 -55.44 -35.32
N SER A 1098 -11.45 -55.66 -35.78
CA SER A 1098 -12.19 -56.89 -35.48
C SER A 1098 -11.90 -58.00 -36.48
N THR A 1099 -11.60 -59.20 -35.99
CA THR A 1099 -11.55 -60.42 -36.83
C THR A 1099 -12.94 -60.90 -37.27
N GLU A 1100 -14.00 -60.26 -36.79
CA GLU A 1100 -15.40 -60.53 -37.13
C GLU A 1100 -15.95 -59.54 -38.17
N ASN A 1101 -15.18 -58.51 -38.56
CA ASN A 1101 -15.54 -57.59 -39.64
C ASN A 1101 -15.59 -58.33 -41.00
N TYR A 1102 -16.78 -58.35 -41.62
CA TYR A 1102 -17.06 -59.02 -42.89
C TYR A 1102 -16.94 -58.12 -44.12
N LEU A 1103 -16.81 -56.80 -43.92
CA LEU A 1103 -16.53 -55.78 -44.96
C LEU A 1103 -15.05 -55.38 -45.01
N LYS A 1104 -14.16 -56.05 -44.26
CA LYS A 1104 -12.74 -55.71 -44.26
C LYS A 1104 -12.08 -55.90 -45.63
N MET A 1105 -11.12 -55.04 -45.94
CA MET A 1105 -10.45 -55.03 -47.23
C MET A 1105 -9.30 -56.05 -47.33
N ASP A 1106 -8.34 -56.07 -46.38
CA ASP A 1106 -7.18 -56.96 -46.46
C ASP A 1106 -7.43 -58.42 -46.05
N GLN A 1107 -6.60 -59.30 -46.63
CA GLN A 1107 -6.45 -60.67 -46.17
C GLN A 1107 -5.50 -60.75 -44.97
N SER A 1108 -6.05 -60.90 -43.76
CA SER A 1108 -5.26 -60.87 -42.52
C SER A 1108 -4.32 -62.10 -42.35
N PHE A 1109 -4.73 -63.28 -42.85
CA PHE A 1109 -3.90 -64.49 -42.84
C PHE A 1109 -4.13 -65.36 -44.09
N SER A 1110 -3.22 -66.28 -44.41
CA SER A 1110 -3.29 -67.08 -45.66
C SER A 1110 -4.53 -67.99 -45.83
N ASN A 1111 -5.27 -68.25 -44.75
CA ASN A 1111 -6.50 -69.05 -44.75
C ASN A 1111 -7.75 -68.21 -44.51
N ASP A 1112 -7.58 -66.89 -44.53
CA ASP A 1112 -8.65 -65.93 -44.39
C ASP A 1112 -9.36 -65.78 -45.73
N ILE A 1113 -10.66 -65.98 -45.70
CA ILE A 1113 -11.55 -65.96 -46.86
C ILE A 1113 -12.50 -64.76 -46.82
N ARG A 1114 -12.33 -63.88 -45.84
CA ARG A 1114 -13.05 -62.61 -45.72
C ARG A 1114 -12.08 -61.50 -46.09
N PHE A 1115 -12.11 -61.06 -47.33
CA PHE A 1115 -11.32 -59.93 -47.81
C PHE A 1115 -11.94 -59.52 -49.15
N ALA A 1116 -11.88 -58.25 -49.48
CA ALA A 1116 -12.46 -57.74 -50.72
C ALA A 1116 -11.72 -58.31 -51.95
N TYR A 1117 -12.49 -58.82 -52.91
CA TYR A 1117 -11.94 -59.40 -54.14
C TYR A 1117 -12.92 -59.22 -55.31
N ILE A 1118 -12.65 -58.24 -56.16
CA ILE A 1118 -13.50 -57.88 -57.31
C ILE A 1118 -12.85 -58.34 -58.60
N VAL A 1119 -13.60 -59.07 -59.45
CA VAL A 1119 -13.10 -59.64 -60.70
C VAL A 1119 -14.06 -59.37 -61.87
N ASP A 1120 -13.55 -58.78 -62.95
CA ASP A 1120 -14.21 -58.85 -64.26
C ASP A 1120 -13.80 -60.17 -64.95
N ASP A 1121 -14.62 -61.20 -64.79
CA ASP A 1121 -14.41 -62.53 -65.36
C ASP A 1121 -14.53 -62.61 -66.90
N LYS A 1122 -15.06 -61.57 -67.56
CA LYS A 1122 -15.30 -61.50 -69.02
C LYS A 1122 -16.07 -62.67 -69.62
N ASP A 1123 -16.72 -63.49 -68.78
CA ASP A 1123 -17.48 -64.64 -69.23
C ASP A 1123 -18.70 -64.17 -70.05
N THR A 1124 -19.13 -65.00 -70.99
CA THR A 1124 -20.34 -64.71 -71.81
C THR A 1124 -21.50 -65.63 -71.47
N ASN A 1125 -21.27 -66.64 -70.63
CA ASN A 1125 -22.25 -67.63 -70.22
C ASN A 1125 -22.07 -68.00 -68.75
N PHE A 1126 -23.09 -67.79 -67.92
CA PHE A 1126 -23.09 -68.03 -66.48
C PHE A 1126 -22.56 -69.43 -66.10
N LEU A 1127 -22.89 -70.46 -66.89
CA LEU A 1127 -22.51 -71.86 -66.61
C LEU A 1127 -21.11 -72.26 -67.09
N VAL A 1128 -20.36 -71.35 -67.72
CA VAL A 1128 -18.99 -71.58 -68.20
C VAL A 1128 -18.08 -70.62 -67.43
N LEU A 1129 -17.04 -71.17 -66.80
CA LEU A 1129 -16.02 -70.41 -66.08
C LEU A 1129 -14.71 -70.51 -66.87
N ASP A 1130 -14.24 -69.41 -67.47
CA ASP A 1130 -12.93 -69.31 -68.12
C ASP A 1130 -11.99 -68.39 -67.33
N SER A 1131 -11.26 -68.94 -66.36
CA SER A 1131 -10.34 -68.12 -65.53
C SER A 1131 -9.10 -67.57 -66.28
N GLY A 1132 -9.10 -67.62 -67.61
CA GLY A 1132 -7.99 -67.25 -68.49
C GLY A 1132 -8.06 -65.80 -68.99
N ASP A 1133 -9.23 -65.16 -68.90
CA ASP A 1133 -9.50 -63.77 -69.28
C ASP A 1133 -9.96 -62.86 -68.14
N ASP A 1134 -10.12 -63.41 -66.92
CA ASP A 1134 -10.35 -62.66 -65.67
C ASP A 1134 -9.38 -61.48 -65.50
N GLU A 1135 -9.93 -60.32 -65.18
CA GLU A 1135 -9.22 -59.11 -64.77
C GLU A 1135 -9.56 -58.78 -63.33
N VAL A 1136 -8.56 -58.78 -62.46
CA VAL A 1136 -8.72 -58.42 -61.04
C VAL A 1136 -8.73 -56.90 -60.95
N HIS A 1137 -9.80 -56.34 -60.39
CA HIS A 1137 -9.96 -54.91 -60.15
C HIS A 1137 -9.62 -54.53 -58.72
N LEU A 1138 -9.95 -55.39 -57.76
CA LEU A 1138 -9.64 -55.21 -56.36
C LEU A 1138 -9.18 -56.53 -55.75
N ALA A 1139 -8.11 -56.51 -54.96
CA ALA A 1139 -7.67 -57.69 -54.24
C ALA A 1139 -7.00 -57.37 -52.90
N GLY A 1140 -7.67 -57.71 -51.81
CA GLY A 1140 -7.16 -57.58 -50.44
C GLY A 1140 -5.94 -58.43 -50.09
N ASN A 1141 -5.59 -59.40 -50.94
CA ASN A 1141 -4.38 -60.21 -50.79
C ASN A 1141 -3.20 -59.70 -51.64
N TRP A 1142 -3.37 -58.59 -52.36
CA TRP A 1142 -2.34 -57.90 -53.12
C TRP A 1142 -2.15 -56.49 -52.52
N THR A 1143 -0.94 -55.97 -52.62
CA THR A 1143 -0.63 -54.60 -52.20
C THR A 1143 -0.60 -53.71 -53.44
N ASP A 1144 -1.26 -52.55 -53.39
CA ASP A 1144 -1.22 -51.59 -54.49
C ASP A 1144 0.22 -51.08 -54.72
N ALA A 1145 0.50 -50.51 -55.88
CA ALA A 1145 1.78 -49.84 -56.14
C ALA A 1145 1.89 -48.48 -55.44
N TRP A 1146 0.76 -47.87 -55.08
CA TRP A 1146 0.69 -46.63 -54.30
C TRP A 1146 1.30 -46.84 -52.91
N GLU A 1147 2.32 -46.04 -52.59
CA GLU A 1147 3.04 -46.07 -51.31
C GLU A 1147 3.57 -47.44 -50.82
N ILE A 1148 3.71 -48.42 -51.73
CA ILE A 1148 4.20 -49.75 -51.35
C ILE A 1148 5.57 -49.71 -50.69
N TYR A 1149 5.64 -50.19 -49.45
CA TYR A 1149 6.87 -50.26 -48.68
C TYR A 1149 7.72 -51.46 -49.11
N TYR A 1150 7.09 -52.61 -49.33
CA TYR A 1150 7.75 -53.86 -49.75
C TYR A 1150 7.61 -54.16 -51.26
N GLN A 1151 8.22 -53.32 -52.10
CA GLN A 1151 8.21 -53.42 -53.57
C GLN A 1151 8.56 -54.80 -54.18
N ALA A 1152 9.21 -55.70 -53.44
CA ALA A 1152 9.56 -57.03 -53.91
C ALA A 1152 8.41 -58.06 -53.79
N SER A 1153 7.26 -57.70 -53.22
CA SER A 1153 6.14 -58.61 -52.96
C SER A 1153 4.78 -57.90 -53.17
N PRO A 1154 4.45 -57.42 -54.38
CA PRO A 1154 3.16 -56.76 -54.65
C PRO A 1154 1.95 -57.71 -54.58
N TYR A 1155 2.18 -59.03 -54.53
CA TYR A 1155 1.14 -60.06 -54.46
C TYR A 1155 1.04 -60.68 -53.05
N SER A 1156 1.29 -59.88 -52.02
CA SER A 1156 0.98 -60.22 -50.62
C SER A 1156 0.00 -59.20 -50.05
N SER A 1157 -0.71 -59.56 -48.99
CA SER A 1157 -1.60 -58.64 -48.27
C SER A 1157 -0.83 -57.40 -47.81
N PRO A 1158 -1.45 -56.21 -47.85
CA PRO A 1158 -0.83 -54.98 -47.41
C PRO A 1158 -0.50 -55.01 -45.91
N VAL A 1159 0.57 -54.32 -45.53
CA VAL A 1159 0.92 -54.10 -44.12
C VAL A 1159 0.44 -52.70 -43.70
N ARG A 1160 -0.78 -52.62 -43.15
CA ARG A 1160 -1.41 -51.36 -42.69
C ARG A 1160 -0.50 -50.47 -41.83
N SER A 1161 0.32 -51.07 -40.95
CA SER A 1161 1.22 -50.33 -40.04
C SER A 1161 2.33 -49.52 -40.72
N VAL A 1162 2.54 -49.69 -42.04
CA VAL A 1162 3.52 -48.92 -42.82
C VAL A 1162 2.88 -48.10 -43.95
N GLY A 1163 1.54 -47.96 -43.95
CA GLY A 1163 0.79 -47.19 -44.94
C GLY A 1163 0.58 -47.91 -46.28
N GLU A 1164 0.69 -49.24 -46.32
CA GLU A 1164 0.37 -50.02 -47.52
C GLU A 1164 -1.15 -50.21 -47.65
N HIS A 1165 -1.67 -50.15 -48.88
CA HIS A 1165 -3.09 -50.30 -49.20
C HIS A 1165 -3.34 -51.55 -50.07
N GLU A 1166 -4.55 -52.09 -50.00
CA GLU A 1166 -5.05 -53.19 -50.81
C GLU A 1166 -5.09 -52.78 -52.29
N PHE A 1167 -4.76 -53.69 -53.22
CA PHE A 1167 -4.87 -53.35 -54.64
C PHE A 1167 -6.31 -52.95 -54.99
N GLY A 1168 -6.51 -51.73 -55.51
CA GLY A 1168 -7.83 -51.22 -55.89
C GLY A 1168 -8.78 -50.79 -54.75
N TRP A 1169 -8.28 -50.62 -53.51
CA TRP A 1169 -9.08 -50.30 -52.31
C TRP A 1169 -10.11 -49.16 -52.51
N TYR A 1170 -9.69 -48.08 -53.17
CA TYR A 1170 -10.48 -46.86 -53.45
C TYR A 1170 -11.79 -47.07 -54.23
N LEU A 1171 -12.10 -48.29 -54.68
CA LEU A 1171 -13.37 -48.63 -55.32
C LEU A 1171 -14.49 -48.86 -54.29
N LEU A 1172 -14.14 -49.29 -53.07
CA LEU A 1172 -15.10 -49.61 -52.02
C LEU A 1172 -14.80 -48.94 -50.66
N ASP A 1173 -13.59 -48.45 -50.46
CA ASP A 1173 -13.15 -47.74 -49.25
C ASP A 1173 -12.96 -46.27 -49.60
N PHE A 1174 -13.80 -45.40 -49.03
CA PHE A 1174 -13.86 -43.98 -49.37
C PHE A 1174 -13.33 -43.09 -48.25
N ASP A 1175 -13.41 -43.52 -46.99
CA ASP A 1175 -12.86 -42.81 -45.81
C ASP A 1175 -11.40 -43.23 -45.48
N ASN A 1176 -10.86 -44.19 -46.25
CA ASN A 1176 -9.49 -44.71 -46.14
C ASN A 1176 -9.20 -45.41 -44.80
N ASP A 1177 -10.21 -46.06 -44.21
CA ASP A 1177 -10.12 -46.83 -42.95
C ASP A 1177 -9.74 -48.32 -43.17
N HIS A 1178 -9.58 -48.76 -44.43
CA HIS A 1178 -9.36 -50.15 -44.86
C HIS A 1178 -10.55 -51.10 -44.59
N ILE A 1179 -11.77 -50.56 -44.62
CA ILE A 1179 -13.06 -51.25 -44.56
C ILE A 1179 -13.88 -50.77 -45.77
N ALA A 1180 -14.62 -51.66 -46.40
CA ALA A 1180 -15.56 -51.26 -47.45
C ALA A 1180 -16.78 -50.56 -46.86
N GLU A 1181 -17.32 -49.57 -47.57
CA GLU A 1181 -18.54 -48.83 -47.20
C GLU A 1181 -19.84 -49.61 -47.45
N GLY A 1182 -19.77 -50.91 -47.67
CA GLY A 1182 -20.91 -51.76 -48.01
C GLY A 1182 -20.89 -52.25 -49.46
N THR A 1183 -22.07 -52.61 -49.97
CA THR A 1183 -22.28 -52.95 -51.39
C THR A 1183 -22.60 -51.66 -52.18
N ASP A 1184 -22.41 -51.67 -53.50
CA ASP A 1184 -22.53 -50.46 -54.32
C ASP A 1184 -23.96 -50.30 -54.89
N PRO A 1185 -24.77 -49.32 -54.41
CA PRO A 1185 -26.15 -49.09 -54.87
C PRO A 1185 -26.28 -48.60 -56.32
N THR A 1186 -25.13 -48.39 -56.98
CA THR A 1186 -25.07 -48.11 -58.40
C THR A 1186 -24.60 -49.30 -59.24
N ASN A 1187 -24.39 -50.46 -58.61
CA ASN A 1187 -23.91 -51.68 -59.23
C ASN A 1187 -24.43 -52.94 -58.52
N TRP A 1188 -25.54 -53.47 -59.03
CA TRP A 1188 -26.20 -54.75 -58.65
C TRP A 1188 -25.34 -56.00 -58.37
N ASP A 1189 -24.07 -56.00 -58.73
CA ASP A 1189 -23.10 -57.10 -58.63
C ASP A 1189 -21.74 -56.47 -58.31
N THR A 1190 -21.53 -56.17 -57.03
CA THR A 1190 -20.40 -55.38 -56.53
C THR A 1190 -19.08 -56.10 -56.76
N ASP A 1191 -19.03 -57.42 -56.61
CA ASP A 1191 -17.80 -58.21 -56.72
C ASP A 1191 -17.54 -58.83 -58.11
N GLY A 1192 -18.56 -58.82 -58.97
CA GLY A 1192 -18.51 -59.20 -60.38
C GLY A 1192 -18.83 -60.65 -60.67
N ASP A 1193 -19.31 -61.45 -59.71
CA ASP A 1193 -19.50 -62.90 -59.82
C ASP A 1193 -20.80 -63.37 -60.50
N TRP A 1194 -21.69 -62.41 -60.83
CA TRP A 1194 -23.02 -62.54 -61.44
C TRP A 1194 -24.14 -62.94 -60.48
N MET A 1195 -23.90 -62.97 -59.18
CA MET A 1195 -24.92 -62.95 -58.15
C MET A 1195 -25.31 -61.49 -57.88
N VAL A 1196 -26.53 -61.29 -57.38
CA VAL A 1196 -26.90 -59.97 -56.85
C VAL A 1196 -26.42 -59.89 -55.40
N ASP A 1197 -25.97 -58.72 -54.99
CA ASP A 1197 -25.39 -58.46 -53.67
C ASP A 1197 -26.32 -58.95 -52.53
N TRP A 1198 -27.65 -58.77 -52.69
CA TRP A 1198 -28.64 -59.26 -51.73
C TRP A 1198 -28.51 -60.76 -51.43
N PHE A 1199 -28.24 -61.62 -52.42
CA PHE A 1199 -28.17 -63.07 -52.18
C PHE A 1199 -26.96 -63.45 -51.35
N GLU A 1200 -25.84 -62.77 -51.56
CA GLU A 1200 -24.59 -63.06 -50.86
C GLU A 1200 -24.69 -62.64 -49.39
N VAL A 1201 -25.19 -61.43 -49.16
CA VAL A 1201 -25.47 -60.94 -47.81
C VAL A 1201 -26.52 -61.81 -47.11
N HIS A 1202 -27.58 -62.23 -47.81
CA HIS A 1202 -28.64 -63.04 -47.21
C HIS A 1202 -28.18 -64.45 -46.84
N ASP A 1203 -27.40 -65.11 -47.69
CA ASP A 1203 -26.86 -66.46 -47.42
C ASP A 1203 -25.93 -66.44 -46.19
N ASP A 1204 -25.07 -65.42 -46.10
CA ASP A 1204 -24.19 -65.16 -44.94
C ASP A 1204 -24.99 -64.85 -43.64
N GLU A 1205 -26.20 -64.28 -43.74
CA GLU A 1205 -27.05 -64.02 -42.56
C GLU A 1205 -27.87 -65.27 -42.12
N GLU A 1206 -28.29 -66.14 -43.04
CA GLU A 1206 -29.13 -67.32 -42.74
C GLU A 1206 -28.39 -68.45 -42.01
N ASP A 1207 -27.08 -68.62 -42.26
CA ASP A 1207 -26.29 -69.70 -41.66
C ASP A 1207 -25.91 -69.43 -40.17
N GLY A 1208 -26.19 -68.22 -39.70
CA GLY A 1208 -26.02 -67.76 -38.33
C GLY A 1208 -24.57 -67.38 -37.97
N VAL A 1209 -23.69 -67.22 -38.95
CA VAL A 1209 -22.31 -66.75 -38.79
C VAL A 1209 -22.03 -65.65 -39.80
N ARG A 1210 -22.32 -64.39 -39.44
CA ARG A 1210 -21.79 -63.24 -40.20
C ARG A 1210 -20.28 -63.40 -40.35
N GLY A 1211 -19.79 -63.51 -41.60
CA GLY A 1211 -18.39 -63.71 -41.91
C GLY A 1211 -17.92 -65.15 -42.14
N ASP A 1212 -18.77 -66.07 -42.60
CA ASP A 1212 -18.30 -67.31 -43.25
C ASP A 1212 -17.82 -67.05 -44.70
N SER A 1213 -18.33 -66.02 -45.36
CA SER A 1213 -17.73 -65.38 -46.56
C SER A 1213 -17.77 -63.84 -46.44
N SER A 1214 -17.41 -63.09 -47.49
CA SER A 1214 -17.51 -61.62 -47.52
C SER A 1214 -18.37 -61.27 -48.72
N PRO A 1215 -19.39 -60.41 -48.59
CA PRO A 1215 -20.32 -60.09 -49.69
C PRO A 1215 -19.69 -59.25 -50.81
N ILE A 1216 -18.42 -58.89 -50.69
CA ILE A 1216 -17.64 -58.13 -51.67
C ILE A 1216 -16.47 -58.96 -52.20
N ARG A 1217 -16.64 -60.29 -52.21
CA ARG A 1217 -15.60 -61.25 -52.54
C ARG A 1217 -16.14 -62.30 -53.49
N TYR A 1218 -15.69 -62.18 -54.74
CA TYR A 1218 -16.08 -63.05 -55.85
C TYR A 1218 -16.19 -64.53 -55.43
N ASP A 1219 -17.42 -65.04 -55.35
CA ASP A 1219 -17.70 -66.44 -55.03
C ASP A 1219 -17.70 -67.32 -56.31
N SER A 1220 -17.57 -68.62 -56.10
CA SER A 1220 -17.74 -69.57 -57.18
C SER A 1220 -19.23 -69.69 -57.52
N ARG A 1221 -19.60 -69.46 -58.79
CA ARG A 1221 -20.94 -69.79 -59.36
C ARG A 1221 -21.36 -71.28 -59.27
N GLN A 1222 -20.66 -72.09 -58.45
CA GLN A 1222 -20.83 -73.54 -58.26
C GLN A 1222 -21.55 -73.90 -56.95
N THR A 1223 -21.82 -72.93 -56.07
CA THR A 1223 -22.58 -73.06 -54.82
C THR A 1223 -24.03 -72.62 -55.06
N GLY A 1224 -25.00 -73.36 -54.51
CA GLY A 1224 -26.44 -73.07 -54.64
C GLY A 1224 -27.21 -74.00 -55.58
N SER A 1225 -28.04 -74.86 -55.00
CA SER A 1225 -28.94 -75.82 -55.65
C SER A 1225 -30.40 -75.42 -55.54
#